data_AF-J8QA06-F1
#
_entry.id   AF-J8QA06-F1
#
_cell.length_a   1.000
_cell.length_b   1.000
_cell.length_c   1.000
_cell.angle_alpha   90.00
_cell.angle_beta   90.00
_cell.angle_gamma   90.00
#
_symmetry.space_group_name_H-M   'P 1'
#
loop_
_entity.id
_entity.type
_entity.pdbx_description
1 polymer ?
#
loop_
_entity_poly.entity_id
_entity_poly.type
_entity_poly.pdbx_seq_one_letter_code
_entity_poly.pdbx_strand_id
1 'polypeptide(L)'
;MATGRIQFAVSTPCNSKGKPSGYRLFEYKNDQLTLIPTERGCTKIDVNANIQAFCYLRPNGRDTAISSDTSHIMDSCDYMILAKSNGFIEIISNYQYKIKNGMRLAPSYVLRCTPEDFESNFFSDYMIAGLEYSQGLLYCCMCSGRIYVFIMNLPADYIQFKNIFNPIFPDCFFKVRNENNVSESSEEEKIFEGTTRYTGRSCSKHICYFLLPIEPSHLRSSPVVSSFCNMYQGLPIYRPSMYLHIERGISTFHINPLDRFCFMTVSPRSPLFIRKIILPLTYVTFLSTFMSLKNSIQGNKRDEVLSWDSIAQQNGFGSLFNWISNKFTFDSDIINSTIWDDIVKYSGTGMLDSGIVWKQRQGHAKDDIYELFHTQDMLSSSRRNSSLNAASNEPRPLSRRRRESFQGLTRDVFRETMDVPCSAKWELDSFIRGLRRNTFMVDFEIVEKISHRNANDGMDQDDTNTDESNETMTSFLTDNYKKMDIVCIDHFVTLSAFRPRYYDEPILKIDSLSNKNGSGHATNGKKGEKQPDNNEQMINDEATQFQQALGDLCSFKKLFMLNDSFCFILDTHGVLLINRFEIKNTKNLLKNPKGTVRIIPHDFGLINDAIVVVNDIGMNANNICSLMFHLVITSMAGDIAVFNGEFFNHSRLGTLRLCDSLKLNRKDRFVDKLALIDYDCPSTQKRRLGYEEKDFYAFIVKKVKKD
;
A
#
# COMPACT_ATOMS: atom_id res chain seq x y z
N MET A 1 27.71 -20.86 4.81
CA MET A 1 26.36 -21.08 5.36
C MET A 1 25.42 -21.22 4.17
N ALA A 2 24.51 -22.20 4.16
CA ALA A 2 23.58 -22.37 3.05
C ALA A 2 22.59 -21.18 3.06
N THR A 3 22.63 -20.35 2.02
CA THR A 3 21.69 -19.24 1.85
C THR A 3 20.28 -19.81 1.69
N GLY A 4 19.34 -19.22 2.41
CA GLY A 4 17.92 -19.44 2.16
C GLY A 4 17.55 -19.15 0.70
N ARG A 5 16.64 -19.93 0.15
CA ARG A 5 16.11 -19.75 -1.21
C ARG A 5 15.16 -18.55 -1.20
N ILE A 6 15.39 -17.51 -1.99
CA ILE A 6 14.46 -16.37 -2.15
C ILE A 6 13.78 -16.46 -3.52
N GLN A 7 12.45 -16.53 -3.54
CA GLN A 7 11.66 -16.57 -4.78
C GLN A 7 10.80 -15.31 -4.92
N PHE A 8 10.88 -14.65 -6.07
CA PHE A 8 10.18 -13.38 -6.32
C PHE A 8 9.78 -13.18 -7.78
N ALA A 9 8.76 -12.35 -8.01
CA ALA A 9 8.35 -11.87 -9.32
C ALA A 9 8.91 -10.48 -9.61
N VAL A 10 9.24 -10.24 -10.87
CA VAL A 10 9.73 -8.94 -11.37
C VAL A 10 8.92 -8.56 -12.60
N SER A 11 8.27 -7.41 -12.56
CA SER A 11 7.62 -6.86 -13.76
C SER A 11 8.67 -6.42 -14.79
N THR A 12 8.36 -6.69 -16.05
CA THR A 12 9.20 -6.41 -17.22
C THR A 12 8.40 -5.65 -18.28
N PRO A 13 8.03 -4.38 -18.04
CA PRO A 13 7.26 -3.60 -19.00
C PRO A 13 8.01 -3.40 -20.32
N CYS A 14 7.26 -3.15 -21.39
CA CYS A 14 7.80 -2.87 -22.71
C CYS A 14 7.20 -1.57 -23.26
N ASN A 15 8.07 -0.61 -23.62
CA ASN A 15 7.67 0.68 -24.18
C ASN A 15 7.37 0.63 -25.68
N SER A 16 7.74 -0.47 -26.35
CA SER A 16 7.47 -0.66 -27.77
C SER A 16 6.01 -1.06 -27.99
N LYS A 17 5.29 -0.23 -28.76
CA LYS A 17 3.92 -0.55 -29.21
C LYS A 17 3.87 -1.92 -29.89
N GLY A 18 2.80 -2.67 -29.64
CA GLY A 18 2.54 -3.98 -30.23
C GLY A 18 3.36 -5.13 -29.63
N LYS A 19 4.26 -4.87 -28.66
CA LYS A 19 5.01 -5.92 -27.97
C LYS A 19 4.33 -6.30 -26.64
N PRO A 20 4.41 -7.58 -26.24
CA PRO A 20 3.87 -8.02 -24.96
C PRO A 20 4.78 -7.63 -23.81
N SER A 21 4.15 -7.07 -22.78
CA SER A 21 4.71 -6.79 -21.46
C SER A 21 4.41 -7.95 -20.49
N GLY A 22 4.73 -7.83 -19.21
CA GLY A 22 4.36 -8.80 -18.17
C GLY A 22 5.50 -9.02 -17.19
N TYR A 23 5.60 -10.18 -16.54
CA TYR A 23 6.56 -10.39 -15.44
C TYR A 23 7.33 -11.71 -15.51
N ARG A 24 8.51 -11.74 -14.93
CA ARG A 24 9.38 -12.92 -14.85
C ARG A 24 9.55 -13.36 -13.41
N LEU A 25 9.77 -14.66 -13.21
CA LEU A 25 10.01 -15.24 -11.90
C LEU A 25 11.49 -15.53 -11.74
N PHE A 26 12.01 -15.18 -10.58
CA PHE A 26 13.41 -15.40 -10.25
C PHE A 26 13.53 -16.15 -8.93
N GLU A 27 14.61 -16.90 -8.84
CA GLU A 27 15.04 -17.59 -7.64
C GLU A 27 16.49 -17.25 -7.36
N TYR A 28 16.75 -16.74 -6.16
CA TYR A 28 18.10 -16.62 -5.63
C TYR A 28 18.36 -17.79 -4.68
N LYS A 29 19.36 -18.61 -4.99
CA LYS A 29 19.76 -19.77 -4.20
C LYS A 29 21.24 -20.05 -4.41
N ASN A 30 21.95 -20.38 -3.32
CA ASN A 30 23.39 -20.66 -3.35
C ASN A 30 24.20 -19.54 -4.00
N ASP A 31 23.91 -18.29 -3.64
CA ASP A 31 24.53 -17.09 -4.21
C ASP A 31 24.35 -16.89 -5.72
N GLN A 32 23.38 -17.57 -6.33
CA GLN A 32 23.09 -17.44 -7.76
C GLN A 32 21.64 -17.01 -7.98
N LEU A 33 21.45 -16.00 -8.81
CA LEU A 33 20.16 -15.52 -9.28
C LEU A 33 19.81 -16.20 -10.62
N THR A 34 18.71 -16.95 -10.61
CA THR A 34 18.26 -17.74 -11.76
C THR A 34 16.85 -17.37 -12.18
N LEU A 35 16.58 -17.45 -13.48
CA LEU A 35 15.24 -17.28 -14.04
C LEU A 35 14.48 -18.61 -13.95
N ILE A 36 13.29 -18.60 -13.35
CA ILE A 36 12.40 -19.77 -13.35
C ILE A 36 11.66 -19.81 -14.69
N PRO A 37 11.86 -20.86 -15.52
CA PRO A 37 11.16 -21.00 -16.78
C PRO A 37 9.66 -21.16 -16.50
N THR A 38 8.87 -20.29 -17.12
CA THR A 38 7.42 -20.27 -16.93
C THR A 38 6.73 -20.11 -18.28
N GLU A 39 5.85 -21.06 -18.61
CA GLU A 39 4.95 -20.92 -19.74
C GLU A 39 3.89 -19.87 -19.42
N ARG A 40 3.88 -18.78 -20.20
CA ARG A 40 2.91 -17.70 -20.01
C ARG A 40 1.58 -17.98 -20.72
N GLY A 41 0.56 -17.29 -20.23
CA GLY A 41 -0.78 -17.13 -20.80
C GLY A 41 -0.82 -16.60 -22.24
N CYS A 42 -2.01 -16.23 -22.70
CA CYS A 42 -2.21 -15.69 -24.05
C CYS A 42 -1.46 -14.36 -24.21
N THR A 43 -0.50 -14.28 -25.14
CA THR A 43 0.34 -13.09 -25.36
C THR A 43 -0.45 -11.86 -25.79
N LYS A 44 -1.65 -12.03 -26.37
CA LYS A 44 -2.50 -10.93 -26.83
C LYS A 44 -2.93 -9.99 -25.71
N ILE A 45 -3.26 -10.54 -24.54
CA ILE A 45 -3.72 -9.79 -23.36
C ILE A 45 -2.59 -8.91 -22.79
N ASP A 46 -1.34 -9.33 -23.01
CA ASP A 46 -0.14 -8.64 -22.53
C ASP A 46 0.36 -7.56 -23.51
N VAL A 47 -0.22 -7.45 -24.71
CA VAL A 47 0.18 -6.44 -25.70
C VAL A 47 -0.29 -5.06 -25.25
N ASN A 48 0.64 -4.10 -25.14
CA ASN A 48 0.37 -2.73 -24.68
C ASN A 48 -0.23 -2.62 -23.26
N ALA A 49 -0.17 -3.69 -22.44
CA ALA A 49 -0.65 -3.71 -21.06
C ALA A 49 0.50 -4.06 -20.10
N ASN A 50 0.91 -3.10 -19.28
CA ASN A 50 1.99 -3.26 -18.31
C ASN A 50 1.43 -3.71 -16.96
N ILE A 51 2.14 -4.59 -16.26
CA ILE A 51 1.82 -4.89 -14.86
C ILE A 51 2.38 -3.76 -14.01
N GLN A 52 1.51 -3.13 -13.22
CA GLN A 52 1.82 -1.94 -12.42
C GLN A 52 1.82 -2.21 -10.92
N ALA A 53 1.14 -3.27 -10.47
CA ALA A 53 1.14 -3.69 -9.08
C ALA A 53 0.97 -5.21 -8.98
N PHE A 54 1.56 -5.78 -7.93
CA PHE A 54 1.41 -7.17 -7.52
C PHE A 54 0.74 -7.21 -6.15
N CYS A 55 -0.12 -8.19 -5.92
CA CYS A 55 -0.61 -8.55 -4.60
C CYS A 55 -0.63 -10.07 -4.50
N TYR A 56 0.25 -10.63 -3.66
CA TYR A 56 0.34 -12.06 -3.44
C TYR A 56 -0.35 -12.40 -2.11
N LEU A 57 -1.39 -13.24 -2.17
CA LEU A 57 -2.20 -13.63 -1.04
C LEU A 57 -1.95 -15.09 -0.69
N ARG A 58 -1.80 -15.38 0.60
CA ARG A 58 -1.70 -16.74 1.11
C ARG A 58 -2.32 -16.87 2.51
N PRO A 59 -2.72 -18.08 2.92
CA PRO A 59 -3.07 -18.35 4.31
C PRO A 59 -1.91 -18.00 5.26
N ASN A 60 -2.20 -17.34 6.38
CA ASN A 60 -1.22 -17.16 7.45
C ASN A 60 -1.10 -18.43 8.29
N GLY A 61 0.12 -18.87 8.57
CA GLY A 61 0.41 -20.03 9.43
C GLY A 61 -0.01 -21.41 8.89
N ARG A 62 -0.69 -21.50 7.74
CA ARG A 62 -1.08 -22.76 7.10
C ARG A 62 -0.30 -23.00 5.81
N ASP A 63 0.00 -24.27 5.55
CA ASP A 63 0.60 -24.67 4.28
C ASP A 63 -0.42 -24.52 3.14
N THR A 64 0.06 -24.01 1.99
CA THR A 64 -0.76 -23.92 0.77
C THR A 64 -0.98 -25.32 0.20
N ALA A 65 -2.23 -25.68 -0.08
CA ALA A 65 -2.59 -26.99 -0.60
C ALA A 65 -3.50 -26.87 -1.83
N ILE A 66 -3.38 -27.83 -2.75
CA ILE A 66 -4.30 -27.95 -3.89
C ILE A 66 -5.55 -28.68 -3.40
N SER A 67 -6.51 -27.98 -2.80
CA SER A 67 -7.82 -28.60 -2.59
C SER A 67 -8.78 -28.17 -3.70
N SER A 68 -8.82 -28.99 -4.77
CA SER A 68 -10.05 -29.15 -5.55
C SER A 68 -11.08 -30.01 -4.81
N ASP A 69 -10.68 -30.62 -3.68
CA ASP A 69 -11.54 -31.46 -2.87
C ASP A 69 -12.59 -30.61 -2.15
N THR A 70 -13.83 -30.80 -2.58
CA THR A 70 -15.08 -30.27 -2.01
C THR A 70 -15.33 -30.68 -0.56
N SER A 71 -14.41 -31.43 0.07
CA SER A 71 -14.46 -31.86 1.47
C SER A 71 -13.87 -30.82 2.44
N HIS A 72 -13.04 -29.88 1.95
CA HIS A 72 -12.43 -28.87 2.79
C HIS A 72 -13.31 -27.61 2.88
N ILE A 73 -13.76 -27.30 4.11
CA ILE A 73 -14.56 -26.10 4.42
C ILE A 73 -13.73 -24.81 4.22
N MET A 74 -12.41 -24.87 4.37
CA MET A 74 -11.52 -23.70 4.33
C MET A 74 -10.63 -23.68 3.07
N ASP A 75 -10.48 -22.49 2.49
CA ASP A 75 -9.60 -22.27 1.35
C ASP A 75 -8.12 -22.34 1.76
N SER A 76 -7.31 -23.08 1.00
CA SER A 76 -5.87 -23.25 1.21
C SER A 76 -5.06 -22.88 -0.03
N CYS A 77 -5.68 -22.26 -1.03
CA CYS A 77 -5.01 -21.82 -2.25
C CYS A 77 -4.19 -20.55 -1.99
N ASP A 78 -3.08 -20.38 -2.70
CA ASP A 78 -2.44 -19.08 -2.84
C ASP A 78 -2.91 -18.37 -4.11
N TYR A 79 -2.92 -17.04 -4.09
CA TYR A 79 -3.40 -16.21 -5.19
C TYR A 79 -2.38 -15.14 -5.55
N MET A 80 -2.00 -15.08 -6.81
CA MET A 80 -1.26 -13.94 -7.37
C MET A 80 -2.24 -13.03 -8.10
N ILE A 81 -2.35 -11.79 -7.64
CA ILE A 81 -3.23 -10.77 -8.20
C ILE A 81 -2.36 -9.74 -8.93
N LEU A 82 -2.64 -9.53 -10.21
CA LEU A 82 -1.85 -8.70 -11.12
C LEU A 82 -2.67 -7.52 -11.61
N ALA A 83 -2.28 -6.31 -11.26
CA ALA A 83 -2.95 -5.09 -11.71
C ALA A 83 -2.29 -4.55 -12.99
N LYS A 84 -3.07 -4.36 -14.05
CA LYS A 84 -2.57 -3.98 -15.38
C LYS A 84 -2.96 -2.54 -15.76
N SER A 85 -2.11 -1.92 -16.57
CA SER A 85 -2.28 -0.54 -17.09
C SER A 85 -3.45 -0.34 -18.06
N ASN A 86 -4.24 -1.38 -18.31
CA ASN A 86 -5.47 -1.34 -19.09
C ASN A 86 -6.73 -1.27 -18.19
N GLY A 87 -6.54 -1.15 -16.87
CA GLY A 87 -7.63 -1.07 -15.91
C GLY A 87 -8.26 -2.43 -15.54
N PHE A 88 -7.56 -3.55 -15.82
CA PHE A 88 -7.99 -4.88 -15.40
C PHE A 88 -7.04 -5.48 -14.37
N ILE A 89 -7.59 -6.34 -13.52
CA ILE A 89 -6.85 -7.11 -12.52
C ILE A 89 -7.03 -8.59 -12.82
N GLU A 90 -5.95 -9.34 -12.92
CA GLU A 90 -5.94 -10.78 -13.14
C GLU A 90 -5.68 -11.52 -11.83
N ILE A 91 -6.50 -12.53 -11.53
CA ILE A 91 -6.32 -13.40 -10.37
C ILE A 91 -5.87 -14.78 -10.83
N ILE A 92 -4.67 -15.19 -10.44
CA ILE A 92 -4.10 -16.51 -10.70
C ILE A 92 -4.16 -17.32 -9.40
N SER A 93 -5.00 -18.35 -9.36
CA SER A 93 -5.08 -19.28 -8.23
C SER A 93 -4.00 -20.36 -8.28
N ASN A 94 -3.68 -20.96 -7.13
CA ASN A 94 -2.72 -22.06 -6.96
C ASN A 94 -1.35 -21.72 -7.55
N TYR A 95 -0.86 -20.53 -7.21
CA TYR A 95 0.25 -19.90 -7.89
C TYR A 95 1.58 -20.64 -7.66
N GLN A 96 1.95 -20.94 -6.42
CA GLN A 96 3.13 -21.73 -6.06
C GLN A 96 3.05 -23.14 -6.64
N TYR A 97 1.87 -23.78 -6.61
CA TYR A 97 1.69 -25.09 -7.21
C TYR A 97 1.94 -25.07 -8.73
N LYS A 98 1.41 -24.06 -9.43
CA LYS A 98 1.66 -23.88 -10.87
C LYS A 98 3.14 -23.67 -11.15
N ILE A 99 3.84 -22.89 -10.33
CA ILE A 99 5.28 -22.67 -10.50
C ILE A 99 6.08 -23.96 -10.29
N LYS A 100 5.83 -24.68 -9.19
CA LYS A 100 6.55 -25.92 -8.84
C LYS A 100 6.41 -27.02 -9.90
N ASN A 101 5.27 -27.06 -10.60
CA ASN A 101 4.98 -28.06 -11.64
C ASN A 101 5.21 -27.53 -13.07
N GLY A 102 5.76 -26.33 -13.24
CA GLY A 102 5.99 -25.74 -14.57
C GLY A 102 4.71 -25.51 -15.37
N MET A 103 3.56 -25.37 -14.71
CA MET A 103 2.28 -25.17 -15.37
C MET A 103 2.09 -23.73 -15.83
N ARG A 104 1.19 -23.56 -16.81
CA ARG A 104 0.86 -22.24 -17.34
C ARG A 104 0.24 -21.33 -16.29
N LEU A 105 0.81 -20.13 -16.13
CA LEU A 105 0.30 -19.08 -15.23
C LEU A 105 -0.85 -18.31 -15.89
N ALA A 106 -1.97 -19.00 -16.13
CA ALA A 106 -3.19 -18.40 -16.69
C ALA A 106 -4.10 -17.86 -15.57
N PRO A 107 -4.78 -16.70 -15.81
CA PRO A 107 -5.76 -16.16 -14.87
C PRO A 107 -6.98 -17.07 -14.76
N SER A 108 -7.49 -17.21 -13.55
CA SER A 108 -8.75 -17.91 -13.25
C SER A 108 -9.94 -16.96 -13.25
N TYR A 109 -9.72 -15.72 -12.79
CA TYR A 109 -10.75 -14.69 -12.69
C TYR A 109 -10.17 -13.33 -13.08
N VAL A 110 -11.03 -12.41 -13.55
CA VAL A 110 -10.64 -11.06 -13.94
C VAL A 110 -11.54 -10.04 -13.25
N LEU A 111 -10.97 -8.96 -12.72
CA LEU A 111 -11.70 -7.84 -12.14
C LEU A 111 -11.55 -6.59 -13.01
N ARG A 112 -12.61 -5.78 -13.07
CA ARG A 112 -12.65 -4.53 -13.84
C ARG A 112 -12.49 -3.31 -12.93
N CYS A 113 -11.60 -2.40 -13.32
CA CYS A 113 -11.40 -1.09 -12.68
C CYS A 113 -11.54 0.08 -13.68
N THR A 114 -12.26 -0.11 -14.78
CA THR A 114 -12.50 0.96 -15.76
C THR A 114 -13.82 1.69 -15.45
N PRO A 115 -13.83 3.04 -15.38
CA PRO A 115 -15.02 3.80 -15.05
C PRO A 115 -16.14 3.62 -16.08
N GLU A 116 -17.39 3.77 -15.65
CA GLU A 116 -18.57 3.68 -16.53
C GLU A 116 -19.02 5.05 -17.06
N ASP A 117 -18.52 6.14 -16.49
CA ASP A 117 -18.80 7.51 -16.94
C ASP A 117 -17.95 7.84 -18.18
N PHE A 118 -18.49 7.51 -19.35
CA PHE A 118 -17.88 7.79 -20.65
C PHE A 118 -18.21 9.21 -21.11
N GLU A 119 -17.61 10.24 -20.50
CA GLU A 119 -17.41 11.49 -21.24
C GLU A 119 -16.29 11.24 -22.26
N SER A 120 -16.68 11.17 -23.53
CA SER A 120 -15.93 10.75 -24.73
C SER A 120 -14.64 11.52 -25.04
N ASN A 121 -14.18 12.41 -24.14
CA ASN A 121 -13.01 13.27 -24.34
C ASN A 121 -11.85 12.99 -23.37
N PHE A 122 -11.98 12.04 -22.44
CA PHE A 122 -10.91 11.75 -21.49
C PHE A 122 -10.08 10.54 -21.92
N PHE A 123 -8.79 10.77 -22.22
CA PHE A 123 -7.77 9.73 -22.12
C PHE A 123 -7.78 9.20 -20.68
N SER A 124 -8.38 8.03 -20.48
CA SER A 124 -8.52 7.41 -19.18
C SER A 124 -7.15 6.94 -18.69
N ASP A 125 -6.55 7.72 -17.79
CA ASP A 125 -5.36 7.34 -17.05
C ASP A 125 -5.69 6.15 -16.12
N TYR A 126 -5.29 4.95 -16.55
CA TYR A 126 -5.42 3.70 -15.77
C TYR A 126 -4.16 3.40 -14.95
N MET A 127 -3.30 4.40 -14.70
CA MET A 127 -2.12 4.20 -13.86
C MET A 127 -2.56 3.86 -12.44
N ILE A 128 -2.04 2.75 -11.92
CA ILE A 128 -2.33 2.24 -10.59
C ILE A 128 -1.31 2.80 -9.59
N ALA A 129 -1.82 3.37 -8.50
CA ALA A 129 -1.04 3.86 -7.36
C ALA A 129 -0.76 2.74 -6.36
N GLY A 130 -1.75 1.88 -6.07
CA GLY A 130 -1.59 0.76 -5.14
C GLY A 130 -2.65 -0.34 -5.34
N LEU A 131 -2.26 -1.57 -5.00
CA LEU A 131 -3.14 -2.74 -4.95
C LEU A 131 -2.91 -3.44 -3.61
N GLU A 132 -3.89 -3.38 -2.71
CA GLU A 132 -3.76 -3.91 -1.35
C GLU A 132 -4.96 -4.71 -0.90
N TYR A 133 -4.71 -5.70 -0.06
CA TYR A 133 -5.74 -6.56 0.51
C TYR A 133 -5.70 -6.51 2.04
N SER A 134 -6.87 -6.35 2.65
CA SER A 134 -7.05 -6.46 4.10
C SER A 134 -8.43 -7.01 4.43
N GLN A 135 -8.49 -8.03 5.30
CA GLN A 135 -9.73 -8.54 5.92
C GLN A 135 -10.91 -8.75 4.94
N GLY A 136 -10.66 -9.45 3.83
CA GLY A 136 -11.67 -9.77 2.82
C GLY A 136 -11.92 -8.66 1.79
N LEU A 137 -11.28 -7.51 1.89
CA LEU A 137 -11.41 -6.40 0.94
C LEU A 137 -10.13 -6.23 0.14
N LEU A 138 -10.24 -6.22 -1.19
CA LEU A 138 -9.16 -5.87 -2.11
C LEU A 138 -9.40 -4.46 -2.66
N TYR A 139 -8.46 -3.56 -2.38
CA TYR A 139 -8.45 -2.18 -2.82
C TYR A 139 -7.53 -2.00 -4.01
N CYS A 140 -8.06 -1.39 -5.08
CA CYS A 140 -7.28 -0.93 -6.22
C CYS A 140 -7.41 0.59 -6.31
N CYS A 141 -6.31 1.29 -6.08
CA CYS A 141 -6.25 2.74 -6.07
C CYS A 141 -5.56 3.23 -7.35
N MET A 142 -6.28 4.02 -8.15
CA MET A 142 -5.75 4.66 -9.36
C MET A 142 -5.09 5.99 -9.03
N CYS A 143 -4.04 6.35 -9.76
CA CYS A 143 -3.42 7.67 -9.70
C CYS A 143 -4.42 8.81 -9.99
N SER A 144 -5.52 8.52 -10.71
CA SER A 144 -6.58 9.49 -10.97
C SER A 144 -7.39 9.88 -9.72
N GLY A 145 -7.21 9.21 -8.58
CA GLY A 145 -8.05 9.40 -7.39
C GLY A 145 -9.25 8.45 -7.33
N ARG A 146 -9.33 7.46 -8.22
CA ARG A 146 -10.43 6.48 -8.24
C ARG A 146 -10.03 5.25 -7.45
N ILE A 147 -10.87 4.83 -6.50
CA ILE A 147 -10.64 3.66 -5.66
C ILE A 147 -11.73 2.64 -5.95
N TYR A 148 -11.32 1.43 -6.32
CA TYR A 148 -12.20 0.30 -6.55
C TYR A 148 -12.01 -0.72 -5.42
N VAL A 149 -13.10 -1.11 -4.78
CA VAL A 149 -13.07 -2.09 -3.68
C VAL A 149 -13.82 -3.35 -4.10
N PHE A 150 -13.18 -4.49 -3.93
CA PHE A 150 -13.73 -5.81 -4.23
C PHE A 150 -13.85 -6.63 -2.95
N ILE A 151 -15.04 -7.17 -2.70
CA ILE A 151 -15.29 -8.08 -1.59
C ILE A 151 -14.88 -9.49 -2.01
N MET A 152 -13.82 -10.01 -1.39
CA MET A 152 -13.21 -11.29 -1.69
C MET A 152 -13.68 -12.34 -0.67
N ASN A 153 -14.12 -13.50 -1.17
CA ASN A 153 -14.51 -14.63 -0.33
C ASN A 153 -13.28 -15.44 0.09
N LEU A 154 -12.50 -14.85 0.98
CA LEU A 154 -11.33 -15.46 1.62
C LEU A 154 -11.56 -15.55 3.14
N PRO A 155 -11.06 -16.61 3.79
CA PRO A 155 -11.12 -16.68 5.25
C PRO A 155 -10.21 -15.62 5.89
N ALA A 156 -10.52 -15.28 7.15
CA ALA A 156 -9.93 -14.15 7.86
C ALA A 156 -8.42 -14.29 8.12
N ASP A 157 -7.87 -15.51 7.99
CA ASP A 157 -6.46 -15.81 8.15
C ASP A 157 -5.61 -15.49 6.90
N TYR A 158 -6.22 -15.09 5.78
CA TYR A 158 -5.46 -14.68 4.60
C TYR A 158 -4.76 -13.34 4.81
N ILE A 159 -3.50 -13.29 4.39
CA ILE A 159 -2.67 -12.08 4.45
C ILE A 159 -2.09 -11.76 3.08
N GLN A 160 -1.83 -10.48 2.83
CA GLN A 160 -0.96 -10.04 1.74
C GLN A 160 0.49 -10.22 2.15
N PHE A 161 1.26 -10.96 1.35
CA PHE A 161 2.69 -11.13 1.58
C PHE A 161 3.43 -9.85 1.20
N LYS A 162 4.13 -9.24 2.16
CA LYS A 162 4.88 -7.99 1.98
C LYS A 162 6.24 -8.26 1.34
N ASN A 163 6.84 -7.22 0.76
CA ASN A 163 8.21 -7.24 0.24
C ASN A 163 9.30 -7.18 1.34
N ILE A 164 8.93 -7.50 2.58
CA ILE A 164 9.83 -7.65 3.72
C ILE A 164 9.56 -8.97 4.43
N PHE A 165 10.62 -9.68 4.78
CA PHE A 165 10.58 -10.83 5.67
C PHE A 165 11.45 -10.56 6.91
N ASN A 166 10.86 -10.72 8.10
CA ASN A 166 11.57 -10.65 9.37
C ASN A 166 11.27 -11.92 10.21
N PRO A 167 12.27 -12.74 10.57
CA PRO A 167 12.06 -14.01 11.25
C PRO A 167 11.69 -13.84 12.73
N ILE A 168 12.14 -12.77 13.39
CA ILE A 168 11.85 -12.53 14.81
C ILE A 168 10.51 -11.85 15.00
N PHE A 169 10.15 -11.00 14.03
CA PHE A 169 8.97 -10.19 14.08
C PHE A 169 8.14 -10.28 12.79
N PRO A 170 7.67 -11.48 12.40
CA PRO A 170 6.95 -11.66 11.13
C PRO A 170 5.64 -10.86 11.07
N ASP A 171 5.01 -10.61 12.23
CA ASP A 171 3.70 -9.95 12.37
C ASP A 171 3.74 -8.65 13.22
N CYS A 172 4.90 -8.01 13.38
CA CYS A 172 5.05 -6.92 14.37
C CYS A 172 4.33 -5.60 14.06
N PHE A 173 3.60 -5.50 12.95
CA PHE A 173 2.90 -4.26 12.64
C PHE A 173 1.53 -4.22 13.28
N PHE A 174 0.74 -5.28 13.18
CA PHE A 174 -0.55 -5.40 13.85
C PHE A 174 -0.87 -6.88 14.08
N LYS A 175 -0.91 -7.32 15.33
CA LYS A 175 -1.64 -8.55 15.63
C LYS A 175 -3.10 -8.20 15.45
N VAL A 176 -3.78 -8.80 14.47
CA VAL A 176 -5.25 -8.83 14.45
C VAL A 176 -5.66 -9.55 15.73
N ARG A 177 -5.82 -8.79 16.83
CA ARG A 177 -6.43 -9.31 18.04
C ARG A 177 -7.87 -9.63 17.65
N ASN A 178 -8.14 -10.91 17.43
CA ASN A 178 -9.49 -11.46 17.48
C ASN A 178 -10.06 -11.44 18.92
N GLU A 179 -9.40 -10.74 19.85
CA GLU A 179 -9.93 -10.51 21.18
C GLU A 179 -10.97 -9.39 21.07
N ASN A 180 -12.26 -9.76 21.12
CA ASN A 180 -13.42 -9.19 21.83
C ASN A 180 -13.41 -7.72 22.33
N ASN A 181 -12.51 -6.87 21.87
CA ASN A 181 -12.57 -5.45 22.07
C ASN A 181 -13.67 -4.97 21.16
N VAL A 182 -14.77 -4.58 21.79
CA VAL A 182 -15.90 -3.89 21.21
C VAL A 182 -15.36 -2.69 20.45
N SER A 183 -15.01 -2.87 19.17
CA SER A 183 -14.89 -1.76 18.25
C SER A 183 -16.28 -1.13 18.19
N GLU A 184 -16.36 0.18 18.35
CA GLU A 184 -17.55 0.98 18.04
C GLU A 184 -17.79 0.95 16.52
N SER A 185 -18.03 -0.23 15.96
CA SER A 185 -18.43 -0.40 14.57
C SER A 185 -19.85 0.12 14.45
N SER A 186 -20.10 0.94 13.44
CA SER A 186 -21.44 1.40 13.07
C SER A 186 -22.38 0.21 12.82
N GLU A 187 -23.69 0.42 12.89
CA GLU A 187 -24.65 -0.65 12.61
C GLU A 187 -24.52 -1.14 11.16
N GLU A 188 -24.25 -0.22 10.23
CA GLU A 188 -24.01 -0.49 8.82
C GLU A 188 -22.77 -1.38 8.62
N GLU A 189 -21.67 -1.08 9.32
CA GLU A 189 -20.47 -1.92 9.32
C GLU A 189 -20.82 -3.33 9.82
N LYS A 190 -21.51 -3.46 10.97
CA LYS A 190 -21.90 -4.77 11.53
C LYS A 190 -22.72 -5.62 10.55
N ILE A 191 -23.73 -5.02 9.89
CA ILE A 191 -24.54 -5.72 8.89
C ILE A 191 -23.68 -6.13 7.69
N PHE A 192 -22.78 -5.25 7.25
CA PHE A 192 -21.83 -5.55 6.19
C PHE A 192 -20.92 -6.73 6.55
N GLU A 193 -20.33 -6.76 7.75
CA GLU A 193 -19.45 -7.85 8.17
C GLU A 193 -20.20 -9.18 8.29
N GLY A 194 -21.42 -9.15 8.82
CA GLY A 194 -22.28 -10.32 8.89
C GLY A 194 -22.61 -10.89 7.52
N THR A 195 -22.82 -10.02 6.53
CA THR A 195 -23.17 -10.39 5.14
C THR A 195 -21.96 -10.90 4.35
N THR A 196 -20.77 -10.36 4.60
CA THR A 196 -19.55 -10.62 3.83
C THR A 196 -18.63 -11.67 4.46
N ARG A 197 -19.11 -12.37 5.50
CA ARG A 197 -18.36 -13.44 6.14
C ARG A 197 -18.07 -14.58 5.17
N TYR A 198 -16.85 -15.11 5.22
CA TYR A 198 -16.41 -16.24 4.38
C TYR A 198 -17.44 -17.39 4.38
N THR A 199 -17.84 -17.81 3.18
CA THR A 199 -18.97 -18.73 2.97
C THR A 199 -18.55 -20.16 2.67
N GLY A 200 -17.26 -20.47 2.78
CA GLY A 200 -16.68 -21.74 2.36
C GLY A 200 -16.15 -21.72 0.91
N ARG A 201 -15.40 -22.76 0.55
CA ARG A 201 -14.92 -22.99 -0.82
C ARG A 201 -15.74 -24.12 -1.44
N SER A 202 -16.32 -23.85 -2.61
CA SER A 202 -16.99 -24.86 -3.44
C SER A 202 -16.87 -24.46 -4.92
N CYS A 203 -17.41 -25.28 -5.83
CA CYS A 203 -17.50 -24.92 -7.25
C CYS A 203 -18.31 -23.62 -7.48
N SER A 204 -19.33 -23.36 -6.67
CA SER A 204 -20.16 -22.15 -6.75
C SER A 204 -19.68 -21.00 -5.85
N LYS A 205 -18.78 -21.30 -4.90
CA LYS A 205 -18.22 -20.37 -3.92
C LYS A 205 -16.72 -20.25 -4.11
N HIS A 206 -16.31 -19.38 -5.02
CA HIS A 206 -14.91 -19.05 -5.30
C HIS A 206 -14.52 -17.68 -4.73
N ILE A 207 -13.27 -17.27 -4.96
CA ILE A 207 -12.71 -16.02 -4.40
C ILE A 207 -13.56 -14.78 -4.74
N CYS A 208 -14.21 -14.75 -5.90
CA CYS A 208 -15.07 -13.66 -6.36
C CYS A 208 -16.56 -13.86 -6.03
N TYR A 209 -16.89 -14.71 -5.03
CA TYR A 209 -18.28 -15.06 -4.71
C TYR A 209 -19.18 -13.85 -4.40
N PHE A 210 -18.67 -12.81 -3.75
CA PHE A 210 -19.50 -11.63 -3.44
C PHE A 210 -19.65 -10.66 -4.62
N LEU A 211 -18.93 -10.89 -5.72
CA LEU A 211 -18.89 -9.97 -6.86
C LEU A 211 -19.97 -10.32 -7.90
N LEU A 212 -20.42 -9.28 -8.62
CA LEU A 212 -21.33 -9.42 -9.74
C LEU A 212 -20.55 -9.59 -11.07
N PRO A 213 -20.81 -10.65 -11.85
CA PRO A 213 -20.19 -10.81 -13.16
C PRO A 213 -20.76 -9.81 -14.18
N ILE A 214 -19.93 -9.36 -15.11
CA ILE A 214 -20.35 -8.56 -16.26
C ILE A 214 -21.04 -9.47 -17.26
N GLU A 215 -22.34 -9.22 -17.50
CA GLU A 215 -23.06 -10.02 -18.48
C GLU A 215 -22.70 -9.63 -19.93
N PRO A 216 -22.75 -10.58 -20.88
CA PRO A 216 -22.40 -10.33 -22.28
C PRO A 216 -23.25 -9.26 -22.97
N SER A 217 -24.48 -9.04 -22.52
CA SER A 217 -25.40 -7.99 -22.99
C SER A 217 -24.83 -6.59 -22.73
N HIS A 218 -24.29 -6.38 -21.52
CA HIS A 218 -23.67 -5.13 -21.08
C HIS A 218 -22.30 -4.86 -21.73
N LEU A 219 -21.66 -5.88 -22.31
CA LEU A 219 -20.42 -5.70 -23.07
C LEU A 219 -20.64 -4.98 -24.41
N ARG A 220 -21.87 -4.96 -24.93
CA ARG A 220 -22.19 -4.34 -26.23
C ARG A 220 -22.40 -2.83 -26.15
N SER A 221 -22.69 -2.29 -24.96
CA SER A 221 -22.99 -0.87 -24.77
C SER A 221 -21.75 0.01 -24.56
N SER A 222 -20.59 -0.56 -24.24
CA SER A 222 -19.34 0.18 -24.05
C SER A 222 -18.25 -0.28 -25.03
N PRO A 223 -17.78 0.57 -25.97
CA PRO A 223 -16.79 0.19 -26.97
C PRO A 223 -15.43 -0.17 -26.35
N VAL A 224 -15.02 0.50 -25.27
CA VAL A 224 -13.76 0.20 -24.56
C VAL A 224 -13.85 -1.17 -23.88
N VAL A 225 -14.90 -1.40 -23.09
CA VAL A 225 -15.10 -2.67 -22.39
C VAL A 225 -15.24 -3.82 -23.41
N SER A 226 -15.96 -3.62 -24.52
CA SER A 226 -16.10 -4.62 -25.57
C SER A 226 -14.74 -5.08 -26.14
N SER A 227 -13.82 -4.14 -26.38
CA SER A 227 -12.51 -4.44 -26.97
C SER A 227 -11.61 -5.24 -26.02
N PHE A 228 -11.61 -4.92 -24.73
CA PHE A 228 -10.81 -5.63 -23.74
C PHE A 228 -11.46 -6.93 -23.27
N CYS A 229 -12.78 -6.98 -23.14
CA CYS A 229 -13.49 -8.21 -22.77
C CYS A 229 -13.37 -9.28 -23.87
N ASN A 230 -13.28 -8.88 -25.14
CA ASN A 230 -12.94 -9.79 -26.24
C ASN A 230 -11.55 -10.43 -26.09
N MET A 231 -10.60 -9.80 -25.37
CA MET A 231 -9.29 -10.39 -25.11
C MET A 231 -9.32 -11.46 -24.00
N TYR A 232 -10.29 -11.38 -23.09
CA TYR A 232 -10.51 -12.33 -21.99
C TYR A 232 -11.63 -13.35 -22.31
N GLN A 233 -11.85 -13.66 -23.59
CA GLN A 233 -12.88 -14.61 -24.03
C GLN A 233 -12.83 -15.93 -23.24
N GLY A 234 -13.97 -16.31 -22.67
CA GLY A 234 -14.12 -17.54 -21.88
C GLY A 234 -13.81 -17.42 -20.39
N LEU A 235 -13.37 -16.25 -19.92
CA LEU A 235 -13.14 -15.99 -18.48
C LEU A 235 -14.21 -15.03 -17.92
N PRO A 236 -14.70 -15.28 -16.69
CA PRO A 236 -15.62 -14.37 -16.04
C PRO A 236 -14.91 -13.08 -15.60
N ILE A 237 -15.53 -11.95 -15.94
CA ILE A 237 -15.07 -10.61 -15.56
C ILE A 237 -16.04 -10.07 -14.51
N TYR A 238 -15.52 -9.61 -13.38
CA TYR A 238 -16.32 -9.14 -12.25
C TYR A 238 -16.25 -7.62 -12.09
N ARG A 239 -17.37 -7.05 -11.66
CA ARG A 239 -17.50 -5.64 -11.28
C ARG A 239 -16.95 -5.37 -9.88
N PRO A 240 -16.52 -4.13 -9.60
CA PRO A 240 -16.24 -3.68 -8.24
C PRO A 240 -17.50 -3.73 -7.37
N SER A 241 -17.32 -3.97 -6.07
CA SER A 241 -18.42 -3.90 -5.09
C SER A 241 -18.69 -2.46 -4.69
N MET A 242 -17.62 -1.68 -4.48
CA MET A 242 -17.70 -0.26 -4.13
C MET A 242 -16.76 0.53 -5.02
N TYR A 243 -17.13 1.79 -5.27
CA TYR A 243 -16.36 2.75 -6.02
C TYR A 243 -16.34 4.08 -5.26
N LEU A 244 -15.15 4.65 -5.11
CA LEU A 244 -14.97 5.97 -4.52
C LEU A 244 -14.17 6.86 -5.47
N HIS A 245 -14.52 8.14 -5.51
CA HIS A 245 -13.73 9.15 -6.18
C HIS A 245 -13.22 10.16 -5.16
N ILE A 246 -11.90 10.15 -4.94
CA ILE A 246 -11.20 11.17 -4.15
C ILE A 246 -10.46 12.12 -5.09
N GLU A 247 -10.18 13.32 -4.58
CA GLU A 247 -9.54 14.39 -5.36
C GLU A 247 -8.07 14.08 -5.75
N ARG A 248 -7.59 14.81 -6.77
CA ARG A 248 -6.69 14.33 -7.83
C ARG A 248 -5.25 13.97 -7.41
N GLY A 249 -4.73 12.94 -8.10
CA GLY A 249 -3.31 12.65 -8.25
C GLY A 249 -2.73 11.84 -7.10
N ILE A 250 -3.14 10.59 -6.88
CA ILE A 250 -2.57 9.79 -5.80
C ILE A 250 -1.22 9.22 -6.24
N SER A 251 -0.18 9.41 -5.42
CA SER A 251 1.14 8.80 -5.61
C SER A 251 1.27 7.49 -4.86
N THR A 252 0.76 7.44 -3.63
CA THR A 252 0.94 6.33 -2.68
C THR A 252 -0.36 6.06 -1.92
N PHE A 253 -0.64 4.79 -1.66
CA PHE A 253 -1.87 4.32 -1.02
C PHE A 253 -1.53 3.16 -0.08
N HIS A 254 -2.06 3.21 1.15
CA HIS A 254 -2.00 2.09 2.10
C HIS A 254 -3.34 1.94 2.85
N ILE A 255 -3.82 0.71 3.03
CA ILE A 255 -4.97 0.43 3.89
C ILE A 255 -4.57 0.64 5.34
N ASN A 256 -5.48 1.19 6.15
CA ASN A 256 -5.26 1.26 7.58
C ASN A 256 -5.37 -0.16 8.19
N PRO A 257 -4.30 -0.70 8.78
CA PRO A 257 -4.34 -2.04 9.37
C PRO A 257 -5.26 -2.15 10.60
N LEU A 258 -5.66 -1.04 11.22
CA LEU A 258 -6.58 -1.02 12.37
C LEU A 258 -8.05 -0.99 11.98
N ASP A 259 -8.39 -0.46 10.80
CA ASP A 259 -9.76 -0.36 10.31
C ASP A 259 -9.75 -0.57 8.79
N ARG A 260 -10.34 -1.67 8.33
CA ARG A 260 -10.38 -2.06 6.91
C ARG A 260 -11.17 -1.10 6.02
N PHE A 261 -11.99 -0.20 6.58
CA PHE A 261 -12.68 0.87 5.85
C PHE A 261 -11.93 2.19 5.88
N CYS A 262 -10.82 2.26 6.63
CA CYS A 262 -9.92 3.39 6.62
C CYS A 262 -8.73 3.13 5.71
N PHE A 263 -8.27 4.18 5.04
CA PHE A 263 -7.10 4.12 4.16
C PHE A 263 -6.35 5.45 4.17
N MET A 264 -5.07 5.38 3.84
CA MET A 264 -4.16 6.51 3.77
C MET A 264 -3.78 6.80 2.32
N THR A 265 -3.74 8.09 1.99
CA THR A 265 -3.41 8.56 0.64
C THR A 265 -2.44 9.72 0.69
N VAL A 266 -1.53 9.74 -0.26
CA VAL A 266 -0.63 10.86 -0.51
C VAL A 266 -0.82 11.33 -1.95
N SER A 267 -0.85 12.65 -2.15
CA SER A 267 -0.84 13.27 -3.47
C SER A 267 0.44 14.09 -3.65
N PRO A 268 0.97 14.26 -4.87
CA PRO A 268 2.16 15.06 -5.15
C PRO A 268 2.13 16.51 -4.66
N ARG A 269 0.93 17.05 -4.40
CA ARG A 269 0.73 18.43 -3.91
C ARG A 269 0.09 18.51 -2.54
N SER A 270 -0.43 17.39 -2.03
CA SER A 270 -1.23 17.39 -0.82
C SER A 270 -0.60 16.49 0.24
N PRO A 271 -0.71 16.85 1.52
CA PRO A 271 -0.11 16.09 2.62
C PRO A 271 -0.71 14.69 2.74
N LEU A 272 -0.16 13.87 3.63
CA LEU A 272 -0.75 12.57 3.98
C LEU A 272 -2.16 12.77 4.58
N PHE A 273 -3.14 12.02 4.08
CA PHE A 273 -4.51 11.98 4.61
C PHE A 273 -4.87 10.58 5.10
N ILE A 274 -5.61 10.50 6.21
CA ILE A 274 -6.39 9.32 6.59
C ILE A 274 -7.84 9.59 6.21
N ARG A 275 -8.44 8.69 5.44
CA ARG A 275 -9.84 8.74 5.00
C ARG A 275 -10.57 7.49 5.47
N LYS A 276 -11.86 7.64 5.80
CA LYS A 276 -12.76 6.53 6.14
C LYS A 276 -13.90 6.46 5.13
N ILE A 277 -14.18 5.26 4.62
CA ILE A 277 -15.34 4.99 3.77
C ILE A 277 -16.60 5.11 4.63
N ILE A 278 -17.59 5.84 4.12
CA ILE A 278 -18.91 5.92 4.75
C ILE A 278 -19.79 4.89 4.04
N LEU A 279 -20.27 3.89 4.78
CA LEU A 279 -21.18 2.86 4.26
C LEU A 279 -22.63 3.32 4.40
N PRO A 280 -23.36 3.60 3.32
CA PRO A 280 -24.76 3.96 3.40
C PRO A 280 -25.61 2.72 3.68
N LEU A 281 -26.61 2.86 4.55
CA LEU A 281 -27.56 1.79 4.87
C LEU A 281 -28.21 1.20 3.61
N THR A 282 -28.60 2.04 2.63
CA THR A 282 -29.13 1.61 1.32
C THR A 282 -28.25 0.57 0.63
N TYR A 283 -26.93 0.79 0.61
CA TYR A 283 -25.98 -0.11 -0.04
C TYR A 283 -25.85 -1.44 0.73
N VAL A 284 -25.77 -1.37 2.06
CA VAL A 284 -25.62 -2.57 2.89
C VAL A 284 -26.90 -3.44 2.83
N THR A 285 -28.08 -2.83 2.82
CA THR A 285 -29.37 -3.53 2.67
C THR A 285 -29.50 -4.17 1.29
N PHE A 286 -29.07 -3.49 0.22
CA PHE A 286 -28.95 -4.06 -1.12
C PHE A 286 -28.07 -5.30 -1.12
N LEU A 287 -26.84 -5.19 -0.55
CA LEU A 287 -25.89 -6.30 -0.52
C LEU A 287 -26.46 -7.50 0.26
N SER A 288 -27.06 -7.26 1.43
CA SER A 288 -27.68 -8.31 2.25
C SER A 288 -28.81 -9.03 1.49
N THR A 289 -29.66 -8.27 0.80
CA THR A 289 -30.78 -8.82 0.03
C THR A 289 -30.29 -9.60 -1.20
N PHE A 290 -29.28 -9.08 -1.89
CA PHE A 290 -28.62 -9.79 -2.99
C PHE A 290 -27.99 -11.10 -2.51
N MET A 291 -27.29 -11.10 -1.37
CA MET A 291 -26.67 -12.31 -0.84
C MET A 291 -27.71 -13.35 -0.38
N SER A 292 -28.80 -12.92 0.25
CA SER A 292 -29.93 -13.79 0.60
C SER A 292 -30.54 -14.45 -0.65
N LEU A 293 -30.77 -13.65 -1.70
CA LEU A 293 -31.24 -14.13 -2.99
C LEU A 293 -30.25 -15.13 -3.61
N LYS A 294 -28.96 -14.79 -3.60
CA LYS A 294 -27.91 -15.61 -4.18
C LYS A 294 -27.78 -16.97 -3.50
N ASN A 295 -27.82 -16.99 -2.17
CA ASN A 295 -27.80 -18.22 -1.38
C ASN A 295 -29.00 -19.13 -1.70
N SER A 296 -30.20 -18.56 -1.89
CA SER A 296 -31.39 -19.32 -2.26
C SER A 296 -31.26 -19.97 -3.65
N ILE A 297 -30.74 -19.24 -4.64
CA ILE A 297 -30.64 -19.73 -6.02
C ILE A 297 -29.49 -20.73 -6.20
N GLN A 298 -28.32 -20.45 -5.62
CA GLN A 298 -27.16 -21.35 -5.71
C GLN A 298 -27.31 -22.61 -4.84
N GLY A 299 -28.27 -22.64 -3.91
CA GLY A 299 -28.73 -23.89 -3.30
C GLY A 299 -29.37 -24.84 -4.32
N ASN A 300 -29.96 -24.31 -5.39
CA ASN A 300 -30.71 -25.07 -6.40
C ASN A 300 -29.91 -25.30 -7.70
N LYS A 301 -29.06 -24.35 -8.12
CA LYS A 301 -28.21 -24.44 -9.33
C LYS A 301 -26.73 -24.47 -8.94
N ARG A 302 -25.96 -25.44 -9.46
CA ARG A 302 -24.54 -25.65 -9.13
C ARG A 302 -23.54 -24.94 -10.05
N ASP A 303 -23.99 -23.99 -10.86
CA ASP A 303 -23.10 -23.28 -11.80
C ASP A 303 -22.15 -22.31 -11.07
N GLU A 304 -20.92 -22.23 -11.54
CA GLU A 304 -19.88 -21.34 -10.99
C GLU A 304 -20.22 -19.86 -11.25
N VAL A 305 -20.74 -19.54 -12.44
CA VAL A 305 -21.09 -18.17 -12.84
C VAL A 305 -22.52 -18.14 -13.35
N LEU A 306 -23.36 -17.31 -12.71
CA LEU A 306 -24.77 -17.16 -13.04
C LEU A 306 -25.01 -15.81 -13.74
N SER A 307 -25.86 -15.82 -14.79
CA SER A 307 -26.46 -14.59 -15.32
C SER A 307 -27.68 -14.23 -14.48
N TRP A 308 -27.56 -13.15 -13.72
CA TRP A 308 -28.60 -12.73 -12.79
C TRP A 308 -29.79 -12.09 -13.50
N ASP A 309 -29.59 -11.39 -14.61
CA ASP A 309 -30.70 -10.81 -15.38
C ASP A 309 -31.51 -11.92 -16.06
N SER A 310 -30.86 -12.96 -16.60
CA SER A 310 -31.56 -14.12 -17.17
C SER A 310 -32.39 -14.86 -16.12
N ILE A 311 -31.87 -15.00 -14.89
CA ILE A 311 -32.61 -15.64 -13.80
C ILE A 311 -33.75 -14.74 -13.32
N ALA A 312 -33.57 -13.43 -13.25
CA ALA A 312 -34.63 -12.50 -12.91
C ALA A 312 -35.79 -12.57 -13.93
N GLN A 313 -35.48 -12.61 -15.23
CA GLN A 313 -36.45 -12.79 -16.31
C GLN A 313 -37.22 -14.11 -16.21
N GLN A 314 -36.52 -15.22 -15.87
CA GLN A 314 -37.18 -16.51 -15.61
C GLN A 314 -38.16 -16.46 -14.43
N ASN A 315 -37.96 -15.55 -13.47
CA ASN A 315 -38.83 -15.36 -12.32
C ASN A 315 -39.85 -14.21 -12.52
N GLY A 316 -39.98 -13.66 -13.73
CA GLY A 316 -40.99 -12.65 -14.07
C GLY A 316 -40.55 -11.20 -13.82
N PHE A 317 -39.27 -10.94 -13.57
CA PHE A 317 -38.74 -9.58 -13.35
C PHE A 317 -37.96 -9.08 -14.58
N GLY A 318 -37.98 -7.78 -14.85
CA GLY A 318 -37.26 -7.20 -16.00
C GLY A 318 -35.72 -7.26 -15.89
N SER A 319 -35.19 -7.21 -14.67
CA SER A 319 -33.75 -7.24 -14.35
C SER A 319 -33.52 -7.70 -12.90
N LEU A 320 -32.26 -7.98 -12.54
CA LEU A 320 -31.89 -8.26 -11.14
C LEU A 320 -32.33 -7.13 -10.19
N PHE A 321 -32.12 -5.87 -10.59
CA PHE A 321 -32.42 -4.71 -9.75
C PHE A 321 -33.93 -4.54 -9.53
N ASN A 322 -34.75 -4.79 -10.55
CA ASN A 322 -36.21 -4.81 -10.43
C ASN A 322 -36.70 -5.92 -9.50
N TRP A 323 -35.98 -7.05 -9.45
CA TRP A 323 -36.31 -8.13 -8.52
C TRP A 323 -35.97 -7.74 -7.07
N ILE A 324 -34.80 -7.15 -6.85
CA ILE A 324 -34.37 -6.72 -5.53
C ILE A 324 -35.26 -5.58 -5.01
N SER A 325 -35.61 -4.60 -5.84
CA SER A 325 -36.49 -3.49 -5.44
C SER A 325 -37.84 -3.97 -4.92
N ASN A 326 -38.43 -4.99 -5.55
CA ASN A 326 -39.70 -5.58 -5.14
C ASN A 326 -39.61 -6.38 -3.82
N LYS A 327 -38.40 -6.72 -3.36
CA LYS A 327 -38.19 -7.36 -2.05
C LYS A 327 -38.03 -6.37 -0.91
N PHE A 328 -37.84 -5.08 -1.17
CA PHE A 328 -37.86 -4.04 -0.14
C PHE A 328 -39.32 -3.80 0.27
N THR A 329 -39.82 -4.59 1.20
CA THR A 329 -41.22 -4.52 1.65
C THR A 329 -41.51 -3.40 2.66
N PHE A 330 -40.49 -2.70 3.19
CA PHE A 330 -40.67 -1.82 4.36
C PHE A 330 -40.09 -0.40 4.30
N ASP A 331 -39.28 -0.04 3.29
CA ASP A 331 -38.67 1.30 3.23
C ASP A 331 -38.77 1.89 1.81
N SER A 332 -39.88 2.58 1.52
CA SER A 332 -40.03 3.39 0.31
C SER A 332 -38.94 4.47 0.19
N ASP A 333 -38.39 4.91 1.31
CA ASP A 333 -37.37 5.95 1.39
C ASP A 333 -36.00 5.47 0.89
N ILE A 334 -35.72 4.16 0.97
CA ILE A 334 -34.48 3.55 0.43
C ILE A 334 -34.52 3.54 -1.10
N ILE A 335 -35.66 3.17 -1.69
CA ILE A 335 -35.83 3.07 -3.16
C ILE A 335 -35.78 4.45 -3.82
N ASN A 336 -36.29 5.48 -3.15
CA ASN A 336 -36.27 6.86 -3.66
C ASN A 336 -34.95 7.60 -3.36
N SER A 337 -33.92 6.92 -2.84
CA SER A 337 -32.63 7.53 -2.54
C SER A 337 -31.76 7.64 -3.80
N THR A 338 -31.02 8.74 -3.93
CA THR A 338 -30.03 8.94 -5.01
C THR A 338 -28.99 7.81 -5.06
N ILE A 339 -28.71 7.20 -3.91
CA ILE A 339 -27.76 6.08 -3.77
C ILE A 339 -28.31 4.81 -4.44
N TRP A 340 -29.62 4.56 -4.35
CA TRP A 340 -30.24 3.43 -5.05
C TRP A 340 -30.17 3.63 -6.57
N ASP A 341 -30.49 4.84 -7.05
CA ASP A 341 -30.36 5.18 -8.47
C ASP A 341 -28.92 4.98 -8.97
N ASP A 342 -27.91 5.37 -8.17
CA ASP A 342 -26.51 5.13 -8.50
C ASP A 342 -26.18 3.63 -8.54
N ILE A 343 -26.65 2.83 -7.58
CA ILE A 343 -26.45 1.36 -7.58
C ILE A 343 -27.04 0.76 -8.86
N VAL A 344 -28.24 1.19 -9.27
CA VAL A 344 -28.88 0.70 -10.50
C VAL A 344 -28.11 1.17 -11.73
N LYS A 345 -27.74 2.46 -11.80
CA LYS A 345 -26.98 3.07 -12.89
C LYS A 345 -25.65 2.34 -13.13
N TYR A 346 -24.93 2.00 -12.07
CA TYR A 346 -23.63 1.30 -12.13
C TYR A 346 -23.74 -0.22 -11.95
N SER A 347 -24.92 -0.79 -12.26
CA SER A 347 -25.15 -2.23 -12.31
C SER A 347 -24.68 -2.99 -11.05
N GLY A 348 -24.99 -2.45 -9.87
CA GLY A 348 -24.73 -3.05 -8.56
C GLY A 348 -23.47 -2.55 -7.86
N THR A 349 -22.69 -1.67 -8.49
CA THR A 349 -21.54 -1.02 -7.85
C THR A 349 -22.03 0.13 -6.97
N GLY A 350 -21.70 0.12 -5.68
CA GLY A 350 -22.03 1.24 -4.79
C GLY A 350 -21.05 2.41 -4.98
N MET A 351 -21.54 3.59 -5.40
CA MET A 351 -20.75 4.82 -5.40
C MET A 351 -20.77 5.41 -3.98
N LEU A 352 -19.66 5.30 -3.26
CA LEU A 352 -19.58 5.64 -1.85
C LEU A 352 -18.73 6.90 -1.62
N ASP A 353 -19.09 7.65 -0.58
CA ASP A 353 -18.34 8.79 -0.10
C ASP A 353 -17.25 8.38 0.90
N SER A 354 -16.24 9.25 1.05
CA SER A 354 -15.21 9.11 2.08
C SER A 354 -15.07 10.40 2.89
N GLY A 355 -14.97 10.26 4.22
CA GLY A 355 -14.66 11.37 5.12
C GLY A 355 -13.16 11.47 5.39
N ILE A 356 -12.62 12.68 5.48
CA ILE A 356 -11.24 12.90 5.95
C ILE A 356 -11.24 12.86 7.47
N VAL A 357 -10.49 11.92 8.04
CA VAL A 357 -10.39 11.70 9.48
C VAL A 357 -9.14 12.39 10.05
N TRP A 358 -8.09 12.50 9.25
CA TRP A 358 -6.85 13.16 9.63
C TRP A 358 -6.12 13.69 8.39
N LYS A 359 -5.39 14.81 8.56
CA LYS A 359 -4.59 15.44 7.52
C LYS A 359 -3.29 15.94 8.14
N GLN A 360 -2.16 15.52 7.59
CA GLN A 360 -0.87 16.09 7.98
C GLN A 360 -0.87 17.61 7.72
N ARG A 361 -0.59 18.40 8.77
CA ARG A 361 -0.48 19.86 8.67
C ARG A 361 0.85 20.22 8.02
N GLN A 362 0.82 20.54 6.73
CA GLN A 362 2.00 21.04 6.02
C GLN A 362 2.13 22.55 6.29
N GLY A 363 3.24 22.98 6.88
CA GLY A 363 3.64 24.38 6.76
C GLY A 363 3.85 24.67 5.27
N HIS A 364 3.17 25.68 4.71
CA HIS A 364 3.21 26.01 3.28
C HIS A 364 4.64 26.07 2.73
N ALA A 365 5.12 24.99 2.12
CA ALA A 365 6.27 25.03 1.24
C ALA A 365 5.74 25.32 -0.16
N LYS A 366 6.18 26.43 -0.77
CA LYS A 366 5.85 26.76 -2.15
C LYS A 366 6.23 25.59 -3.05
N ASP A 367 5.35 25.25 -3.98
CA ASP A 367 5.61 24.21 -4.97
C ASP A 367 6.50 24.77 -6.08
N ASP A 368 7.78 25.01 -5.76
CA ASP A 368 8.75 25.67 -6.64
C ASP A 368 8.91 24.95 -7.99
N ILE A 369 8.74 23.62 -8.01
CA ILE A 369 8.79 22.81 -9.25
C ILE A 369 7.58 23.09 -10.11
N TYR A 370 6.38 23.13 -9.52
CA TYR A 370 5.17 23.45 -10.27
C TYR A 370 5.20 24.89 -10.78
N GLU A 371 5.64 25.84 -9.95
CA GLU A 371 5.89 27.22 -10.40
C GLU A 371 6.87 27.24 -11.57
N LEU A 372 7.99 26.52 -11.53
CA LEU A 372 9.01 26.51 -12.59
C LEU A 372 8.50 26.03 -13.95
N PHE A 373 7.66 24.99 -13.98
CA PHE A 373 7.10 24.46 -15.23
C PHE A 373 5.85 25.20 -15.71
N HIS A 374 5.12 25.89 -14.82
CA HIS A 374 3.93 26.64 -15.19
C HIS A 374 4.19 28.15 -15.43
N THR A 375 5.31 28.71 -14.96
CA THR A 375 5.69 30.13 -15.18
C THR A 375 6.29 30.42 -16.56
N GLN A 376 6.83 29.43 -17.27
CA GLN A 376 7.38 29.65 -18.63
C GLN A 376 6.34 30.22 -19.62
N ASP A 377 5.04 29.95 -19.42
CA ASP A 377 3.97 30.52 -20.24
C ASP A 377 3.44 31.88 -19.74
N MET A 378 3.73 32.27 -18.50
CA MET A 378 3.39 33.62 -18.01
C MET A 378 4.40 34.66 -18.51
N LEU A 379 5.63 34.25 -18.83
CA LEU A 379 6.64 35.13 -19.43
C LEU A 379 6.37 35.44 -20.91
N SER A 380 5.61 34.58 -21.62
CA SER A 380 5.18 34.82 -23.00
C SER A 380 3.90 35.68 -23.09
N SER A 381 3.07 35.74 -22.04
CA SER A 381 1.93 36.66 -21.95
C SER A 381 2.28 38.02 -21.32
N SER A 382 3.33 38.10 -20.51
CA SER A 382 3.79 39.31 -19.80
C SER A 382 4.64 40.29 -20.63
N ARG A 383 4.85 40.06 -21.94
CA ARG A 383 5.64 40.98 -22.80
C ARG A 383 4.88 42.24 -23.26
N ARG A 384 3.69 42.52 -22.71
CA ARG A 384 3.02 43.82 -22.87
C ARG A 384 2.71 44.41 -21.48
N ASN A 385 3.53 45.39 -21.09
CA ASN A 385 3.47 46.21 -19.86
C ASN A 385 4.01 45.45 -18.63
N SER A 386 5.02 45.88 -17.88
CA SER A 386 5.63 47.20 -17.67
C SER A 386 6.98 47.04 -16.95
N SER A 387 7.75 48.12 -16.96
CA SER A 387 9.13 48.36 -16.51
C SER A 387 9.53 48.02 -15.07
N LEU A 388 10.81 47.62 -14.95
CA LEU A 388 11.79 47.85 -13.87
C LEU A 388 11.42 48.88 -12.77
N ASN A 389 11.49 48.48 -11.48
CA ASN A 389 12.51 48.91 -10.50
C ASN A 389 12.08 48.70 -9.03
N ALA A 390 13.12 48.55 -8.20
CA ALA A 390 13.23 48.94 -6.78
C ALA A 390 12.97 47.89 -5.68
N ALA A 391 13.83 48.04 -4.66
CA ALA A 391 14.14 47.12 -3.58
C ALA A 391 13.37 47.41 -2.29
N SER A 392 13.45 46.42 -1.39
CA SER A 392 13.35 46.51 0.07
C SER A 392 11.99 46.73 0.74
N ASN A 393 11.92 46.09 1.91
CA ASN A 393 11.04 46.27 3.06
C ASN A 393 9.70 45.51 3.07
N GLU A 394 9.65 44.57 4.03
CA GLU A 394 8.43 43.97 4.59
C GLU A 394 7.34 45.02 4.85
N PRO A 395 6.08 44.58 4.82
CA PRO A 395 5.22 44.93 5.95
C PRO A 395 4.34 43.78 6.46
N ARG A 396 4.19 43.78 7.79
CA ARG A 396 3.21 43.05 8.60
C ARG A 396 1.78 43.21 8.05
N PRO A 397 0.90 42.19 8.18
CA PRO A 397 -0.50 42.35 7.78
C PRO A 397 -1.27 43.10 8.88
N LEU A 398 -1.70 44.32 8.55
CA LEU A 398 -2.73 45.03 9.30
C LEU A 398 -4.13 44.63 8.80
N SER A 399 -4.98 44.38 9.77
CA SER A 399 -6.42 44.16 9.68
C SER A 399 -7.14 45.16 8.78
N ARG A 400 -8.02 44.67 7.91
CA ARG A 400 -9.11 45.50 7.37
C ARG A 400 -10.37 44.68 7.13
N ARG A 401 -11.35 44.92 8.01
CA ARG A 401 -12.78 44.64 7.82
C ARG A 401 -13.21 45.00 6.40
N ARG A 402 -13.75 44.04 5.67
CA ARG A 402 -14.82 44.29 4.69
C ARG A 402 -16.02 43.44 5.11
N ARG A 403 -17.07 44.13 5.58
CA ARG A 403 -18.42 43.60 5.64
C ARG A 403 -18.90 43.53 4.19
N GLU A 404 -19.11 42.33 3.68
CA GLU A 404 -20.06 42.08 2.61
C GLU A 404 -21.08 41.08 3.15
N SER A 405 -22.32 41.53 3.18
CA SER A 405 -23.49 40.83 3.68
C SER A 405 -23.94 39.78 2.67
N PHE A 406 -23.96 38.51 3.07
CA PHE A 406 -24.76 37.49 2.43
C PHE A 406 -25.54 36.69 3.49
N GLN A 407 -26.86 36.85 3.45
CA GLN A 407 -27.82 35.91 4.01
C GLN A 407 -27.75 34.62 3.17
N GLY A 408 -27.54 33.48 3.82
CA GLY A 408 -27.45 32.17 3.17
C GLY A 408 -26.83 31.13 4.09
N LEU A 409 -27.59 30.68 5.10
CA LEU A 409 -27.27 29.50 5.90
C LEU A 409 -27.31 28.26 4.99
N THR A 410 -26.14 27.63 4.70
CA THR A 410 -25.96 26.17 4.55
C THR A 410 -24.50 25.81 4.17
N ARG A 411 -23.85 24.98 5.00
CA ARG A 411 -23.02 23.81 4.63
C ARG A 411 -21.74 23.91 3.76
N ASP A 412 -21.01 25.02 3.70
CA ASP A 412 -19.78 25.10 2.85
C ASP A 412 -18.42 25.36 3.57
N VAL A 413 -18.33 25.20 4.89
CA VAL A 413 -17.08 25.53 5.64
C VAL A 413 -15.94 24.49 5.45
N PHE A 414 -16.16 23.38 4.74
CA PHE A 414 -15.14 22.36 4.45
C PHE A 414 -14.74 22.21 2.97
N ARG A 415 -15.27 23.06 2.08
CA ARG A 415 -14.79 23.15 0.69
C ARG A 415 -13.93 24.38 0.52
N GLU A 416 -12.68 24.30 0.98
CA GLU A 416 -11.65 25.15 0.41
C GLU A 416 -11.56 24.82 -1.08
N THR A 417 -11.89 25.79 -1.93
CA THR A 417 -11.76 25.68 -3.39
C THR A 417 -10.28 25.67 -3.72
N MET A 418 -9.67 24.48 -3.67
CA MET A 418 -8.31 24.30 -4.17
C MET A 418 -8.30 24.41 -5.69
N ASP A 419 -7.31 25.16 -6.20
CA ASP A 419 -7.15 25.50 -7.61
C ASP A 419 -7.31 24.28 -8.52
N VAL A 420 -8.40 24.29 -9.30
CA VAL A 420 -8.64 23.33 -10.37
C VAL A 420 -7.51 23.46 -11.39
N PRO A 421 -6.75 22.39 -11.71
CA PRO A 421 -5.79 22.45 -12.81
C PRO A 421 -6.51 22.82 -14.10
N CYS A 422 -6.07 23.88 -14.76
CA CYS A 422 -6.58 24.28 -16.06
C CYS A 422 -6.48 23.09 -17.02
N SER A 423 -7.64 22.68 -17.56
CA SER A 423 -7.80 21.56 -18.49
C SER A 423 -6.92 21.64 -19.75
N ALA A 424 -6.30 22.79 -20.00
CA ALA A 424 -5.40 23.04 -21.13
C ALA A 424 -4.00 22.38 -21.02
N LYS A 425 -3.55 21.92 -19.83
CA LYS A 425 -2.15 21.47 -19.60
C LYS A 425 -1.99 20.07 -19.00
N TRP A 426 -2.90 19.15 -19.31
CA TRP A 426 -2.91 17.80 -18.73
C TRP A 426 -1.63 16.99 -19.00
N GLU A 427 -1.00 17.14 -20.18
CA GLU A 427 0.25 16.44 -20.52
C GLU A 427 1.42 16.90 -19.64
N LEU A 428 1.49 18.20 -19.37
CA LEU A 428 2.50 18.78 -18.49
C LEU A 428 2.28 18.35 -17.04
N ASP A 429 1.03 18.38 -16.56
CA ASP A 429 0.70 17.88 -15.23
C ASP A 429 1.03 16.38 -15.08
N SER A 430 0.78 15.58 -16.11
CA SER A 430 1.15 14.15 -16.17
C SER A 430 2.67 13.96 -16.16
N PHE A 431 3.40 14.78 -16.92
CA PHE A 431 4.86 14.78 -16.95
C PHE A 431 5.46 15.16 -15.60
N ILE A 432 5.02 16.25 -14.99
CA ILE A 432 5.47 16.69 -13.65
C ILE A 432 5.15 15.61 -12.61
N ARG A 433 3.99 14.97 -12.70
CA ARG A 433 3.62 13.85 -11.83
C ARG A 433 4.54 12.66 -12.02
N GLY A 434 4.87 12.31 -13.26
CA GLY A 434 5.84 11.27 -13.60
C GLY A 434 7.24 11.58 -13.08
N LEU A 435 7.71 12.83 -13.23
CA LEU A 435 8.97 13.29 -12.67
C LEU A 435 8.98 13.11 -11.15
N ARG A 436 7.99 13.66 -10.43
CA ARG A 436 7.93 13.56 -8.96
C ARG A 436 7.86 12.12 -8.48
N ARG A 437 7.04 11.28 -9.11
CA ARG A 437 6.95 9.86 -8.76
C ARG A 437 8.30 9.16 -8.86
N ASN A 438 9.17 9.58 -9.77
CA ASN A 438 10.47 8.94 -9.99
C ASN A 438 11.61 9.62 -9.20
N THR A 439 11.52 10.92 -8.92
CA THR A 439 12.59 11.69 -8.25
C THR A 439 12.35 11.89 -6.75
N PHE A 440 11.11 12.10 -6.33
CA PHE A 440 10.69 12.42 -4.95
C PHE A 440 9.61 11.43 -4.49
N MET A 441 9.96 10.15 -4.38
CA MET A 441 9.03 9.13 -3.92
C MET A 441 8.59 9.42 -2.49
N VAL A 442 7.28 9.45 -2.24
CA VAL A 442 6.75 9.38 -0.88
C VAL A 442 6.43 7.94 -0.55
N ASP A 443 7.01 7.47 0.54
CA ASP A 443 6.80 6.13 1.06
C ASP A 443 6.48 6.22 2.55
N PHE A 444 5.59 5.37 3.05
CA PHE A 444 5.19 5.40 4.44
C PHE A 444 4.79 4.03 4.98
N GLU A 445 5.11 3.78 6.23
CA GLU A 445 4.79 2.56 6.95
C GLU A 445 4.04 2.88 8.23
N ILE A 446 3.15 1.96 8.61
CA ILE A 446 2.25 2.10 9.75
C ILE A 446 2.66 1.07 10.81
N VAL A 447 2.81 1.53 12.05
CA VAL A 447 3.28 0.66 13.14
C VAL A 447 2.45 0.85 14.40
N GLU A 448 2.08 -0.25 15.04
CA GLU A 448 1.56 -0.24 16.41
C GLU A 448 2.72 -0.12 17.41
N LYS A 449 2.64 0.83 18.34
CA LYS A 449 3.61 0.92 19.44
C LYS A 449 3.42 -0.27 20.38
N ILE A 450 4.42 -1.14 20.46
CA ILE A 450 4.44 -2.22 21.45
C ILE A 450 4.96 -1.58 22.75
N SER A 451 4.19 -1.69 23.84
CA SER A 451 4.72 -1.31 25.14
C SER A 451 5.81 -2.30 25.53
N HIS A 452 7.06 -1.90 25.36
CA HIS A 452 8.21 -2.61 25.91
C HIS A 452 8.15 -2.47 27.44
N ARG A 453 7.31 -3.28 28.10
CA ARG A 453 7.43 -3.53 29.54
C ARG A 453 8.71 -4.32 29.75
N ASN A 454 9.84 -3.63 29.83
CA ASN A 454 11.02 -4.23 30.43
C ASN A 454 10.72 -4.42 31.93
N ALA A 455 10.67 -5.68 32.34
CA ALA A 455 10.75 -6.04 33.74
C ALA A 455 12.08 -5.48 34.29
N ASN A 456 11.99 -4.70 35.35
CA ASN A 456 13.09 -4.15 36.17
C ASN A 456 13.71 -2.81 35.76
N ASP A 457 12.91 -1.77 35.51
CA ASP A 457 13.32 -0.43 35.92
C ASP A 457 12.17 0.29 36.63
N GLY A 458 12.49 0.84 37.80
CA GLY A 458 11.52 1.38 38.74
C GLY A 458 10.90 2.68 38.26
N MET A 459 9.59 2.81 38.52
CA MET A 459 8.83 4.06 38.57
C MET A 459 9.18 5.11 37.51
N ASP A 460 8.72 4.90 36.28
CA ASP A 460 8.31 6.03 35.43
C ASP A 460 6.79 6.18 35.54
N GLN A 461 6.39 7.32 36.09
CA GLN A 461 5.04 7.69 36.53
C GLN A 461 4.11 8.19 35.41
N ASP A 462 4.41 7.94 34.14
CA ASP A 462 3.64 8.54 33.02
C ASP A 462 2.56 7.61 32.41
N ASP A 463 2.48 6.34 32.83
CA ASP A 463 1.48 5.38 32.31
C ASP A 463 0.30 5.11 33.27
N THR A 464 0.19 5.86 34.37
CA THR A 464 -0.94 5.78 35.33
C THR A 464 -1.80 7.04 35.37
N ASN A 465 -2.08 7.65 34.22
CA ASN A 465 -3.21 8.58 34.10
C ASN A 465 -4.49 7.80 33.77
N THR A 466 -5.08 7.19 34.80
CA THR A 466 -6.49 6.72 34.78
C THR A 466 -7.51 7.88 34.67
N ASP A 467 -7.05 9.13 34.75
CA ASP A 467 -7.88 10.34 34.74
C ASP A 467 -8.03 11.04 33.37
N GLU A 468 -7.40 10.56 32.29
CA GLU A 468 -7.67 11.03 30.91
C GLU A 468 -8.91 10.36 30.26
N SER A 469 -9.70 9.63 31.04
CA SER A 469 -10.93 8.97 30.55
C SER A 469 -12.12 9.93 30.38
N ASN A 470 -12.00 11.20 30.76
CA ASN A 470 -13.11 12.17 30.77
C ASN A 470 -12.82 13.50 30.05
N GLU A 471 -11.69 13.67 29.36
CA GLU A 471 -11.49 14.83 28.49
C GLU A 471 -12.20 14.60 27.14
N THR A 472 -13.45 15.08 27.06
CA THR A 472 -14.22 15.34 25.83
C THR A 472 -13.92 14.39 24.66
N MET A 473 -14.52 13.20 24.77
CA MET A 473 -14.80 12.26 23.69
C MET A 473 -15.19 13.01 22.41
N THR A 474 -14.25 13.11 21.49
CA THR A 474 -14.49 13.67 20.16
C THR A 474 -14.57 12.48 19.21
N SER A 475 -15.81 12.19 18.86
CA SER A 475 -16.34 10.93 18.32
C SER A 475 -15.91 10.56 16.89
N PHE A 476 -14.68 10.83 16.48
CA PHE A 476 -14.22 10.52 15.11
C PHE A 476 -12.84 9.86 15.01
N LEU A 477 -12.04 9.84 16.08
CA LEU A 477 -10.79 9.09 16.14
C LEU A 477 -10.98 7.93 17.11
N THR A 478 -10.99 6.70 16.62
CA THR A 478 -11.03 5.49 17.46
C THR A 478 -9.86 5.54 18.46
N ASP A 479 -10.08 5.14 19.72
CA ASP A 479 -9.03 5.01 20.74
C ASP A 479 -7.81 4.21 20.24
N ASN A 480 -8.03 3.33 19.25
CA ASN A 480 -7.01 2.54 18.58
C ASN A 480 -5.92 3.39 17.89
N TYR A 481 -6.23 4.60 17.42
CA TYR A 481 -5.23 5.49 16.80
C TYR A 481 -4.23 6.07 17.79
N LYS A 482 -4.52 6.05 19.10
CA LYS A 482 -3.59 6.54 20.14
C LYS A 482 -2.25 5.79 20.13
N LYS A 483 -2.25 4.52 19.66
CA LYS A 483 -1.07 3.65 19.59
C LYS A 483 -0.48 3.51 18.19
N MET A 484 -1.08 4.17 17.20
CA MET A 484 -0.66 4.13 15.81
C MET A 484 0.36 5.22 15.53
N ASP A 485 1.54 4.84 15.04
CA ASP A 485 2.53 5.76 14.52
C ASP A 485 2.66 5.57 13.01
N ILE A 486 2.62 6.66 12.26
CA ILE A 486 2.87 6.69 10.81
C ILE A 486 4.26 7.24 10.58
N VAL A 487 5.15 6.44 10.01
CA VAL A 487 6.49 6.86 9.62
C VAL A 487 6.49 7.08 8.12
N CYS A 488 6.84 8.28 7.66
CA CYS A 488 6.87 8.59 6.23
C CYS A 488 8.16 9.29 5.82
N ILE A 489 8.56 9.02 4.58
CA ILE A 489 9.51 9.82 3.82
C ILE A 489 8.70 10.78 2.95
N ASP A 490 8.86 12.09 3.14
CA ASP A 490 8.14 13.06 2.33
C ASP A 490 8.88 13.46 1.04
N HIS A 491 8.22 14.29 0.21
CA HIS A 491 8.79 14.81 -1.03
C HIS A 491 10.09 15.61 -0.84
N PHE A 492 10.37 16.09 0.38
CA PHE A 492 11.56 16.85 0.73
C PHE A 492 12.68 15.95 1.28
N VAL A 493 12.53 14.62 1.17
CA VAL A 493 13.48 13.64 1.69
C VAL A 493 13.66 13.80 3.20
N THR A 494 12.56 14.12 3.91
CA THR A 494 12.54 14.14 5.36
C THR A 494 11.86 12.89 5.90
N LEU A 495 12.47 12.27 6.90
CA LEU A 495 11.83 11.19 7.64
C LEU A 495 11.03 11.81 8.77
N SER A 496 9.72 11.66 8.72
CA SER A 496 8.80 12.17 9.75
C SER A 496 8.01 11.02 10.37
N ALA A 497 7.84 11.05 11.70
CA ALA A 497 6.94 10.15 12.40
C ALA A 497 5.78 10.97 12.99
N PHE A 498 4.55 10.58 12.65
CA PHE A 498 3.33 11.21 13.11
C PHE A 498 2.57 10.26 14.02
N ARG A 499 1.96 10.82 15.06
CA ARG A 499 0.90 10.15 15.82
C ARG A 499 -0.35 10.99 15.67
N PRO A 500 -1.36 10.49 14.93
CA PRO A 500 -2.60 11.24 14.72
C PRO A 500 -3.20 11.70 16.06
N ARG A 501 -3.23 13.02 16.28
CA ARG A 501 -3.82 13.70 17.45
C ARG A 501 -4.52 14.97 16.96
N TYR A 502 -5.19 15.71 17.85
CA TYR A 502 -5.85 16.99 17.50
C TYR A 502 -4.86 18.11 17.06
N TYR A 503 -3.57 17.98 17.38
CA TYR A 503 -2.52 18.95 17.02
C TYR A 503 -1.36 18.21 16.33
N ASP A 504 -1.16 18.51 15.04
CA ASP A 504 -0.36 17.70 14.12
C ASP A 504 1.02 18.28 13.81
N GLU A 505 1.93 18.19 14.78
CA GLU A 505 3.36 18.28 14.53
C GLU A 505 3.99 16.88 14.54
N PRO A 506 5.01 16.62 13.71
CA PRO A 506 5.71 15.33 13.73
C PRO A 506 6.39 15.11 15.09
N ILE A 507 6.22 13.91 15.67
CA ILE A 507 6.93 13.48 16.90
C ILE A 507 8.44 13.49 16.66
N LEU A 508 8.83 13.05 15.47
CA LEU A 508 10.21 12.99 15.02
C LEU A 508 10.24 13.54 13.61
N LYS A 509 11.17 14.46 13.34
CA LYS A 509 11.47 14.93 11.99
C LYS A 509 12.97 14.97 11.79
N ILE A 510 13.47 14.20 10.82
CA ILE A 510 14.89 14.15 10.45
C ILE A 510 15.00 14.70 9.02
N ASP A 511 15.74 15.79 8.87
CA ASP A 511 16.01 16.40 7.57
C ASP A 511 17.27 15.80 6.97
N SER A 512 17.16 15.10 5.83
CA SER A 512 18.31 14.46 5.16
C SER A 512 19.41 15.46 4.78
N LEU A 513 19.03 16.70 4.44
CA LEU A 513 19.93 17.71 3.90
C LEU A 513 20.66 18.57 4.95
N SER A 514 20.31 18.48 6.25
CA SER A 514 20.88 19.37 7.27
C SER A 514 22.36 19.07 7.58
N ASN A 515 22.83 17.85 7.29
CA ASN A 515 24.19 17.42 7.63
C ASN A 515 25.28 18.06 6.75
N LYS A 516 24.95 18.55 5.54
CA LYS A 516 25.91 19.25 4.67
C LYS A 516 26.41 20.57 5.28
N ASN A 517 25.56 21.25 6.06
CA ASN A 517 25.88 22.53 6.68
C ASN A 517 26.83 22.41 7.89
N GLY A 518 27.06 21.18 8.39
CA GLY A 518 28.07 20.91 9.43
C GLY A 518 29.50 20.76 8.91
N SER A 519 29.69 20.67 7.58
CA SER A 519 31.00 20.45 6.95
C SER A 519 31.87 21.71 6.84
N GLY A 520 31.31 22.90 7.09
CA GLY A 520 31.97 24.18 6.81
C GLY A 520 33.02 24.67 7.81
N HIS A 521 33.28 23.99 8.93
CA HIS A 521 34.13 24.58 9.99
C HIS A 521 35.20 23.68 10.64
N ALA A 522 35.52 22.51 10.07
CA ALA A 522 36.51 21.60 10.65
C ALA A 522 37.92 21.66 10.01
N THR A 523 38.23 22.64 9.16
CA THR A 523 39.57 22.74 8.52
C THR A 523 40.58 23.63 9.25
N ASN A 524 40.24 24.30 10.35
CA ASN A 524 41.17 25.17 11.09
C ASN A 524 41.20 24.88 12.60
N GLY A 525 41.78 23.75 12.98
CA GLY A 525 42.03 23.38 14.37
C GLY A 525 43.38 22.68 14.53
N LYS A 526 44.45 23.48 14.59
CA LYS A 526 45.81 23.19 15.10
C LYS A 526 46.26 21.72 15.12
N LYS A 527 47.13 21.36 14.17
CA LYS A 527 48.10 20.26 14.29
C LYS A 527 48.90 20.43 15.59
N GLY A 528 48.61 19.62 16.60
CA GLY A 528 49.50 19.34 17.72
C GLY A 528 49.98 17.90 17.55
N GLU A 529 51.28 17.73 17.27
CA GLU A 529 51.94 16.45 17.13
C GLU A 529 51.86 15.66 18.45
N LYS A 530 51.04 14.62 18.47
CA LYS A 530 51.23 13.43 19.28
C LYS A 530 50.96 12.23 18.37
N GLN A 531 51.92 11.30 18.33
CA GLN A 531 51.73 10.04 17.61
C GLN A 531 50.46 9.35 18.14
N PRO A 532 49.45 9.07 17.30
CA PRO A 532 48.29 8.33 17.74
C PRO A 532 48.67 6.85 17.87
N ASP A 533 48.23 6.21 18.94
CA ASP A 533 48.21 4.75 19.04
C ASP A 533 47.36 4.19 17.88
N ASN A 534 47.73 3.03 17.31
CA ASN A 534 47.06 2.43 16.14
C ASN A 534 45.53 2.29 16.31
N ASN A 535 45.03 2.16 17.54
CA ASN A 535 43.60 2.09 17.85
C ASN A 535 42.89 3.45 17.77
N GLU A 536 43.53 4.57 18.09
CA GLU A 536 42.94 5.91 17.97
C GLU A 536 42.84 6.36 16.51
N GLN A 537 43.78 5.92 15.67
CA GLN A 537 43.78 6.21 14.23
C GLN A 537 42.61 5.51 13.52
N MET A 538 42.34 4.24 13.83
CA MET A 538 41.17 3.51 13.28
C MET A 538 39.82 4.09 13.72
N ILE A 539 39.71 4.61 14.96
CA ILE A 539 38.46 5.23 15.45
C ILE A 539 38.20 6.58 14.77
N ASN A 540 39.24 7.38 14.51
CA ASN A 540 39.14 8.62 13.73
C ASN A 540 38.79 8.35 12.27
N ASP A 541 39.32 7.27 11.68
CA ASP A 541 38.99 6.86 10.31
C ASP A 541 37.53 6.38 10.17
N GLU A 542 37.01 5.60 11.12
CA GLU A 542 35.58 5.21 11.13
C GLU A 542 34.67 6.45 11.26
N ALA A 543 35.01 7.39 12.14
CA ALA A 543 34.21 8.59 12.37
C ALA A 543 34.18 9.50 11.13
N THR A 544 35.31 9.67 10.44
CA THR A 544 35.41 10.46 9.21
C THR A 544 34.67 9.78 8.04
N GLN A 545 34.80 8.47 7.88
CA GLN A 545 34.05 7.69 6.87
C GLN A 545 32.54 7.73 7.13
N PHE A 546 32.12 7.62 8.40
CA PHE A 546 30.71 7.76 8.76
C PHE A 546 30.18 9.16 8.48
N GLN A 547 30.97 10.20 8.74
CA GLN A 547 30.62 11.57 8.42
C GLN A 547 30.48 11.80 6.90
N GLN A 548 31.38 11.23 6.11
CA GLN A 548 31.30 11.28 4.65
C GLN A 548 30.05 10.53 4.15
N ALA A 549 29.83 9.29 4.59
CA ALA A 549 28.68 8.49 4.22
C ALA A 549 27.34 9.16 4.55
N LEU A 550 27.24 9.86 5.69
CA LEU A 550 26.07 10.68 6.04
C LEU A 550 25.89 11.90 5.12
N GLY A 551 26.98 12.51 4.67
CA GLY A 551 26.96 13.67 3.77
C GLY A 551 26.59 13.32 2.33
N ASP A 552 26.83 12.08 1.93
CA ASP A 552 26.56 11.56 0.59
C ASP A 552 25.10 11.14 0.38
N LEU A 553 24.33 10.90 1.46
CA LEU A 553 22.89 10.64 1.37
C LEU A 553 22.16 11.78 0.66
N CYS A 554 21.33 11.47 -0.33
CA CYS A 554 20.73 12.51 -1.18
C CYS A 554 19.26 12.27 -1.56
N SER A 555 18.78 11.03 -1.54
CA SER A 555 17.42 10.70 -1.96
C SER A 555 16.97 9.37 -1.38
N PHE A 556 16.22 9.43 -0.28
CA PHE A 556 15.52 8.27 0.27
C PHE A 556 14.48 7.77 -0.73
N LYS A 557 14.55 6.47 -1.06
CA LYS A 557 13.71 5.82 -2.07
C LYS A 557 12.67 4.88 -1.49
N LYS A 558 13.00 4.16 -0.41
CA LYS A 558 12.10 3.17 0.19
C LYS A 558 12.28 3.08 1.70
N LEU A 559 11.17 2.92 2.41
CA LEU A 559 11.11 2.73 3.85
C LEU A 559 10.63 1.30 4.15
N PHE A 560 11.33 0.65 5.05
CA PHE A 560 10.85 -0.57 5.68
C PHE A 560 10.96 -0.42 7.19
N MET A 561 9.95 -0.87 7.91
CA MET A 561 10.05 -1.01 9.36
C MET A 561 10.50 -2.44 9.66
N LEU A 562 11.54 -2.61 10.48
CA LEU A 562 11.97 -3.95 10.94
C LEU A 562 11.20 -4.37 12.20
N ASN A 563 10.83 -3.39 13.02
CA ASN A 563 9.96 -3.51 14.18
C ASN A 563 9.36 -2.11 14.47
N ASP A 564 8.87 -1.88 15.69
CA ASP A 564 8.32 -0.59 16.12
C ASP A 564 9.34 0.51 16.40
N SER A 565 10.64 0.23 16.29
CA SER A 565 11.71 1.19 16.62
C SER A 565 12.70 1.41 15.47
N PHE A 566 13.10 0.33 14.80
CA PHE A 566 14.10 0.32 13.74
C PHE A 566 13.50 0.56 12.36
N CYS A 567 13.84 1.72 11.81
CA CYS A 567 13.57 2.11 10.43
C CYS A 567 14.75 1.68 9.55
N PHE A 568 14.49 0.91 8.50
CA PHE A 568 15.42 0.54 7.45
C PHE A 568 15.09 1.36 6.20
N ILE A 569 15.96 2.28 5.84
CA ILE A 569 15.75 3.25 4.76
C ILE A 569 16.77 2.98 3.67
N LEU A 570 16.27 2.86 2.44
CA LEU A 570 17.09 2.70 1.24
C LEU A 570 17.26 4.07 0.57
N ASP A 571 18.50 4.52 0.45
CA ASP A 571 18.91 5.71 -0.31
C ASP A 571 19.59 5.29 -1.61
N THR A 572 19.74 6.22 -2.54
CA THR A 572 20.58 6.06 -3.74
C THR A 572 22.05 5.74 -3.44
N HIS A 573 22.61 6.25 -2.33
CA HIS A 573 24.02 6.10 -1.96
C HIS A 573 24.26 5.25 -0.70
N GLY A 574 23.24 4.55 -0.21
CA GLY A 574 23.44 3.58 0.85
C GLY A 574 22.18 3.10 1.53
N VAL A 575 22.38 2.34 2.59
CA VAL A 575 21.33 1.84 3.47
C VAL A 575 21.48 2.48 4.83
N LEU A 576 20.40 3.01 5.38
CA LEU A 576 20.34 3.69 6.67
C LEU A 576 19.46 2.91 7.64
N LEU A 577 20.01 2.58 8.80
CA LEU A 577 19.30 1.95 9.91
C LEU A 577 19.20 2.94 11.07
N ILE A 578 17.98 3.27 11.46
CA ILE A 578 17.69 4.26 12.50
C ILE A 578 16.81 3.65 13.59
N ASN A 579 17.24 3.76 14.86
CA ASN A 579 16.38 3.54 16.01
C ASN A 579 15.66 4.86 16.37
N ARG A 580 14.38 4.98 16.03
CA ARG A 580 13.63 6.23 16.16
C ARG A 580 13.40 6.68 17.61
N PHE A 581 13.40 5.76 18.57
CA PHE A 581 13.16 6.09 19.98
C PHE A 581 14.41 6.57 20.73
N GLU A 582 15.60 6.32 20.20
CA GLU A 582 16.87 6.71 20.84
C GLU A 582 17.47 8.00 20.25
N ILE A 583 16.80 8.64 19.28
CA ILE A 583 17.28 9.87 18.64
C ILE A 583 17.13 11.04 19.61
N LYS A 584 18.28 11.60 20.02
CA LYS A 584 18.33 12.81 20.85
C LYS A 584 18.52 14.08 20.04
N ASN A 585 19.22 14.00 18.91
CA ASN A 585 19.49 15.14 18.04
C ASN A 585 19.01 14.86 16.61
N THR A 586 17.87 15.43 16.25
CA THR A 586 17.25 15.28 14.94
C THR A 586 17.89 16.13 13.85
N LYS A 587 18.58 17.21 14.22
CA LYS A 587 19.22 18.16 13.29
C LYS A 587 20.62 17.74 12.89
N ASN A 588 21.33 17.01 13.76
CA ASN A 588 22.68 16.51 13.49
C ASN A 588 22.79 15.06 13.94
N LEU A 589 22.69 14.16 12.96
CA LEU A 589 22.69 12.72 13.20
C LEU A 589 24.02 12.20 13.77
N LEU A 590 25.14 12.89 13.53
CA LEU A 590 26.48 12.49 14.00
C LEU A 590 26.57 12.44 15.53
N LYS A 591 25.85 13.34 16.21
CA LYS A 591 25.89 13.50 17.68
C LYS A 591 25.06 12.44 18.43
N ASN A 592 24.35 11.56 17.74
CA ASN A 592 23.58 10.49 18.36
C ASN A 592 24.48 9.29 18.76
N PRO A 593 24.04 8.40 19.66
CA PRO A 593 24.77 7.20 20.05
C PRO A 593 25.08 6.25 18.87
N LYS A 594 26.09 5.37 19.02
CA LYS A 594 26.47 4.40 17.96
C LYS A 594 25.33 3.42 17.61
N GLY A 595 24.46 3.08 18.56
CA GLY A 595 23.33 2.18 18.34
C GLY A 595 22.14 2.81 17.59
N THR A 596 22.10 4.13 17.52
CA THR A 596 20.91 4.87 17.07
C THR A 596 20.88 5.11 15.56
N VAL A 597 22.03 5.40 14.95
CA VAL A 597 22.14 5.70 13.51
C VAL A 597 23.32 4.92 12.93
N ARG A 598 23.04 4.10 11.92
CA ARG A 598 24.03 3.22 11.28
C ARG A 598 23.84 3.23 9.77
N ILE A 599 24.94 3.17 9.02
CA ILE A 599 24.92 3.33 7.56
C ILE A 599 25.77 2.27 6.88
N ILE A 600 25.30 1.80 5.73
CA ILE A 600 26.12 1.07 4.77
C ILE A 600 26.26 1.94 3.52
N PRO A 601 27.43 2.55 3.26
CA PRO A 601 27.65 3.34 2.05
C PRO A 601 27.73 2.41 0.83
N HIS A 602 26.87 2.64 -0.15
CA HIS A 602 26.88 1.89 -1.41
C HIS A 602 26.13 2.65 -2.50
N ASP A 603 26.74 2.82 -3.68
CA ASP A 603 26.10 3.51 -4.78
C ASP A 603 25.18 2.57 -5.57
N PHE A 604 23.88 2.60 -5.24
CA PHE A 604 22.85 1.81 -5.92
C PHE A 604 22.34 2.48 -7.20
N GLY A 605 22.51 3.80 -7.33
CA GLY A 605 21.84 4.61 -8.35
C GLY A 605 20.33 4.74 -8.13
N LEU A 606 19.57 4.97 -9.22
CA LEU A 606 18.11 5.13 -9.15
C LEU A 606 17.40 3.78 -9.05
N ILE A 607 16.80 3.52 -7.88
CA ILE A 607 16.10 2.28 -7.53
C ILE A 607 14.61 2.42 -7.84
N ASN A 608 14.03 1.41 -8.49
CA ASN A 608 12.60 1.34 -8.82
C ASN A 608 11.79 0.65 -7.71
N ASP A 609 12.28 -0.47 -7.21
CA ASP A 609 11.65 -1.24 -6.13
C ASP A 609 12.68 -2.14 -5.44
N ALA A 610 12.38 -2.57 -4.21
CA ALA A 610 13.26 -3.42 -3.40
C ALA A 610 12.48 -4.45 -2.54
N ILE A 611 13.16 -5.57 -2.23
CA ILE A 611 12.75 -6.60 -1.26
C ILE A 611 13.85 -6.74 -0.21
N VAL A 612 13.46 -6.81 1.07
CA VAL A 612 14.36 -7.06 2.20
C VAL A 612 14.04 -8.40 2.86
N VAL A 613 15.01 -9.29 2.95
CA VAL A 613 14.88 -10.57 3.65
C VAL A 613 15.89 -10.60 4.79
N VAL A 614 15.40 -10.49 6.03
CA VAL A 614 16.24 -10.56 7.22
C VAL A 614 16.57 -12.02 7.53
N ASN A 615 17.86 -12.35 7.58
CA ASN A 615 18.34 -13.68 7.90
C ASN A 615 18.50 -13.86 9.41
N ASP A 616 19.09 -12.86 10.05
CA ASP A 616 19.38 -12.86 11.47
C ASP A 616 19.29 -11.44 12.02
N ILE A 617 18.74 -11.31 13.22
CA ILE A 617 18.64 -10.04 13.94
C ILE A 617 18.91 -10.29 15.42
N GLY A 618 20.04 -9.79 15.91
CA GLY A 618 20.46 -9.95 17.29
C GLY A 618 20.47 -8.61 18.01
N MET A 619 19.81 -8.51 19.16
CA MET A 619 19.91 -7.34 20.04
C MET A 619 20.87 -7.63 21.19
N ASN A 620 21.88 -6.78 21.35
CA ASN A 620 22.78 -6.83 22.49
C ASN A 620 22.17 -6.17 23.74
N ALA A 621 22.74 -6.43 24.91
CA ALA A 621 22.32 -5.81 26.20
C ALA A 621 22.34 -4.26 26.20
N ASN A 622 23.06 -3.64 25.26
CA ASN A 622 23.12 -2.19 25.07
C ASN A 622 22.13 -1.70 23.99
N ASN A 623 21.10 -2.48 23.64
CA ASN A 623 20.13 -2.23 22.55
C ASN A 623 20.75 -2.03 21.15
N ILE A 624 22.02 -2.41 20.95
CA ILE A 624 22.63 -2.37 19.62
C ILE A 624 22.14 -3.57 18.82
N CYS A 625 21.48 -3.28 17.71
CA CYS A 625 20.95 -4.27 16.78
C CYS A 625 22.04 -4.69 15.79
N SER A 626 22.39 -5.99 15.78
CA SER A 626 23.07 -6.67 14.67
C SER A 626 22.04 -7.19 13.69
N LEU A 627 22.30 -7.01 12.39
CA LEU A 627 21.37 -7.40 11.34
C LEU A 627 22.13 -8.00 10.17
N MET A 628 21.76 -9.20 9.75
CA MET A 628 22.17 -9.80 8.48
C MET A 628 20.95 -9.91 7.57
N PHE A 629 21.06 -9.45 6.33
CA PHE A 629 19.94 -9.40 5.40
C PHE A 629 20.36 -9.60 3.95
N HIS A 630 19.43 -10.11 3.14
CA HIS A 630 19.49 -10.01 1.69
C HIS A 630 18.63 -8.86 1.20
N LEU A 631 19.18 -8.07 0.29
CA LEU A 631 18.48 -6.97 -0.37
C LEU A 631 18.43 -7.26 -1.88
N VAL A 632 17.22 -7.39 -2.41
CA VAL A 632 16.99 -7.49 -3.86
C VAL A 632 16.50 -6.15 -4.35
N ILE A 633 17.16 -5.57 -5.35
CA ILE A 633 16.76 -4.29 -5.94
C ILE A 633 16.56 -4.42 -7.44
N THR A 634 15.72 -3.53 -7.95
CA THR A 634 15.61 -3.24 -9.39
C THR A 634 16.02 -1.79 -9.63
N SER A 635 16.77 -1.54 -10.70
CA SER A 635 17.25 -0.20 -11.04
C SER A 635 16.69 0.30 -12.37
N MET A 636 16.69 1.63 -12.53
CA MET A 636 16.37 2.29 -13.82
C MET A 636 17.30 1.86 -14.96
N ALA A 637 18.50 1.36 -14.65
CA ALA A 637 19.44 0.83 -15.63
C ALA A 637 19.03 -0.55 -16.19
N GLY A 638 17.94 -1.14 -15.68
CA GLY A 638 17.45 -2.44 -16.11
C GLY A 638 18.11 -3.62 -15.39
N ASP A 639 18.77 -3.36 -14.25
CA ASP A 639 19.50 -4.37 -13.48
C ASP A 639 18.62 -4.91 -12.34
N ILE A 640 18.67 -6.22 -12.12
CA ILE A 640 18.17 -6.92 -10.94
C ILE A 640 19.39 -7.35 -10.15
N ALA A 641 19.61 -6.82 -8.97
CA ALA A 641 20.79 -7.11 -8.16
C ALA A 641 20.39 -7.65 -6.78
N VAL A 642 21.13 -8.66 -6.32
CA VAL A 642 20.99 -9.24 -4.99
C VAL A 642 22.24 -8.93 -4.19
N PHE A 643 22.05 -8.32 -3.03
CA PHE A 643 23.11 -7.97 -2.11
C PHE A 643 22.95 -8.75 -0.81
N ASN A 644 24.07 -9.02 -0.16
CA ASN A 644 24.13 -9.47 1.23
C ASN A 644 24.69 -8.32 2.07
N GLY A 645 23.92 -7.87 3.05
CA GLY A 645 24.24 -6.76 3.93
C GLY A 645 24.36 -7.18 5.38
N GLU A 646 25.29 -6.57 6.09
CA GLU A 646 25.52 -6.82 7.51
C GLU A 646 25.75 -5.51 8.27
N PHE A 647 25.05 -5.37 9.38
CA PHE A 647 25.24 -4.33 10.38
C PHE A 647 25.85 -4.95 11.65
N PHE A 648 27.13 -4.71 11.90
CA PHE A 648 27.86 -5.26 13.06
C PHE A 648 27.55 -4.61 14.41
N ASN A 649 27.60 -5.36 15.52
CA ASN A 649 27.35 -4.79 16.85
C ASN A 649 28.33 -3.70 17.31
N HIS A 650 29.53 -3.63 16.75
CA HIS A 650 30.62 -2.79 17.24
C HIS A 650 30.88 -1.54 16.37
N SER A 651 30.21 -1.41 15.21
CA SER A 651 30.50 -0.34 14.24
C SER A 651 29.24 0.41 13.79
N ARG A 652 29.40 1.71 13.51
CA ARG A 652 28.34 2.51 12.85
C ARG A 652 28.23 2.21 11.36
N LEU A 653 29.32 1.73 10.78
CA LEU A 653 29.37 1.31 9.38
C LEU A 653 29.03 -0.18 9.30
N GLY A 654 28.15 -0.52 8.36
CA GLY A 654 27.97 -1.91 7.96
C GLY A 654 28.67 -2.18 6.63
N THR A 655 28.55 -3.40 6.14
CA THR A 655 29.09 -3.83 4.86
C THR A 655 28.00 -4.35 3.95
N LEU A 656 28.11 -4.06 2.66
CA LEU A 656 27.24 -4.61 1.63
C LEU A 656 28.11 -5.28 0.57
N ARG A 657 27.76 -6.51 0.20
CA ARG A 657 28.41 -7.25 -0.87
C ARG A 657 27.39 -7.59 -1.95
N LEU A 658 27.70 -7.28 -3.19
CA LEU A 658 26.94 -7.77 -4.33
C LEU A 658 27.15 -9.29 -4.44
N CYS A 659 26.07 -10.05 -4.40
CA CYS A 659 26.12 -11.50 -4.56
C CYS A 659 26.00 -11.88 -6.04
N ASP A 660 24.94 -11.42 -6.69
CA ASP A 660 24.69 -11.67 -8.11
C ASP A 660 23.85 -10.54 -8.72
N SER A 661 23.91 -10.41 -10.04
CA SER A 661 23.12 -9.43 -10.78
C SER A 661 22.76 -9.92 -12.18
N LEU A 662 21.56 -9.56 -12.64
CA LEU A 662 21.09 -9.83 -13.98
C LEU A 662 20.70 -8.52 -14.66
N LYS A 663 21.18 -8.33 -15.90
CA LYS A 663 20.88 -7.16 -16.71
C LYS A 663 19.91 -7.49 -17.84
N LEU A 664 18.89 -6.66 -18.02
CA LEU A 664 18.02 -6.73 -19.20
C LEU A 664 18.75 -6.22 -20.44
N ASN A 665 19.08 -7.12 -21.36
CA ASN A 665 19.77 -6.77 -22.61
C ASN A 665 18.84 -6.30 -23.75
N ARG A 666 17.51 -6.23 -23.51
CA ARG A 666 16.53 -5.90 -24.56
C ARG A 666 16.22 -4.40 -24.58
N LYS A 667 16.45 -3.78 -25.73
CA LYS A 667 15.97 -2.41 -26.03
C LYS A 667 14.45 -2.33 -25.81
N ASP A 668 13.98 -1.23 -25.24
CA ASP A 668 12.58 -0.93 -24.90
C ASP A 668 11.97 -1.71 -23.73
N ARG A 669 12.75 -2.49 -22.97
CA ARG A 669 12.29 -3.18 -21.76
C ARG A 669 13.05 -2.71 -20.53
N PHE A 670 12.36 -2.63 -19.41
CA PHE A 670 12.95 -2.29 -18.11
C PHE A 670 12.38 -3.20 -17.02
N VAL A 671 13.01 -3.17 -15.83
CA VAL A 671 12.46 -3.78 -14.61
C VAL A 671 11.84 -2.69 -13.75
N ASP A 672 10.71 -2.98 -13.11
CA ASP A 672 9.98 -1.99 -12.30
C ASP A 672 9.59 -2.55 -10.93
N LYS A 673 8.43 -3.17 -10.80
CA LYS A 673 7.92 -3.72 -9.54
C LYS A 673 8.43 -5.11 -9.19
N LEU A 674 8.65 -5.33 -7.90
CA LEU A 674 9.02 -6.59 -7.27
C LEU A 674 7.87 -7.14 -6.41
N ALA A 675 7.76 -8.47 -6.33
CA ALA A 675 6.87 -9.14 -5.37
C ALA A 675 7.55 -10.37 -4.80
N LEU A 676 7.75 -10.38 -3.48
CA LEU A 676 8.22 -11.57 -2.77
C LEU A 676 7.12 -12.67 -2.82
N ILE A 677 7.51 -13.92 -3.09
CA ILE A 677 6.59 -15.06 -3.22
C ILE A 677 6.87 -16.10 -2.14
N ASP A 678 8.15 -16.45 -1.96
CA ASP A 678 8.55 -17.50 -1.04
C ASP A 678 9.98 -17.29 -0.54
N TYR A 679 10.26 -17.79 0.66
CA TYR A 679 11.60 -17.77 1.24
C TYR A 679 11.85 -18.99 2.15
N ASP A 680 12.93 -19.72 1.92
CA ASP A 680 13.38 -20.78 2.82
C ASP A 680 14.32 -20.19 3.88
N CYS A 681 13.93 -20.17 5.16
CA CYS A 681 14.84 -19.75 6.23
C CYS A 681 15.72 -20.93 6.67
N PRO A 682 17.07 -20.82 6.66
CA PRO A 682 17.96 -21.91 7.07
C PRO A 682 17.91 -22.22 8.59
N SER A 683 17.27 -21.38 9.41
CA SER A 683 17.28 -21.50 10.89
C SER A 683 15.94 -21.87 11.52
N THR A 684 14.89 -22.18 10.76
CA THR A 684 13.68 -22.74 11.37
C THR A 684 13.77 -24.27 11.46
N GLN A 685 14.29 -24.73 12.60
CA GLN A 685 13.41 -25.59 13.41
C GLN A 685 12.05 -24.90 13.35
N LYS A 686 11.04 -25.55 12.77
CA LYS A 686 9.65 -25.20 13.07
C LYS A 686 9.56 -25.24 14.60
N ARG A 687 9.87 -24.14 15.30
CA ARG A 687 9.16 -23.79 16.51
C ARG A 687 7.74 -23.69 16.00
N ARG A 688 7.07 -24.85 16.02
CA ARG A 688 5.71 -24.93 16.51
C ARG A 688 5.69 -23.90 17.63
N LEU A 689 5.19 -22.70 17.32
CA LEU A 689 4.47 -21.97 18.34
C LEU A 689 3.47 -23.01 18.80
N GLY A 690 3.79 -23.66 19.91
CA GLY A 690 2.86 -24.43 20.69
C GLY A 690 1.85 -23.44 21.20
N TYR A 691 0.99 -22.95 20.31
CA TYR A 691 -0.38 -22.76 20.68
C TYR A 691 -0.86 -24.17 20.95
N GLU A 692 -1.06 -24.48 22.22
CA GLU A 692 -1.98 -25.53 22.63
C GLU A 692 -3.38 -25.16 22.12
N GLU A 693 -3.58 -25.27 20.81
CA GLU A 693 -4.86 -25.15 20.13
C GLU A 693 -5.51 -26.53 19.97
N LYS A 694 -5.16 -27.48 20.86
CA LYS A 694 -5.81 -28.79 20.91
C LYS A 694 -7.13 -28.80 21.67
N ASP A 695 -7.46 -27.74 22.42
CA ASP A 695 -8.67 -27.72 23.24
C ASP A 695 -9.79 -26.76 22.79
N PHE A 696 -9.57 -25.92 21.76
CA PHE A 696 -10.63 -25.02 21.26
C PHE A 696 -11.42 -25.55 20.06
N TYR A 697 -10.89 -26.51 19.30
CA TYR A 697 -11.59 -27.10 18.14
C TYR A 697 -12.54 -28.25 18.49
N ALA A 698 -12.64 -28.64 19.76
CA ALA A 698 -13.57 -29.68 20.23
C ALA A 698 -14.98 -29.15 20.56
N PHE A 699 -15.22 -27.84 20.59
CA PHE A 699 -16.48 -27.27 21.08
C PHE A 699 -17.52 -26.85 20.01
N ILE A 700 -17.23 -26.98 18.71
CA ILE A 700 -18.18 -26.59 17.63
C ILE A 700 -18.62 -27.79 16.75
N VAL A 701 -18.36 -29.04 17.16
CA VAL A 701 -18.80 -30.25 16.40
C VAL A 701 -19.60 -31.26 17.27
N LYS A 702 -20.31 -30.81 18.30
CA LYS A 702 -21.25 -31.67 19.05
C LYS A 702 -22.60 -31.00 19.31
N LYS A 703 -23.47 -31.04 18.29
CA LYS A 703 -24.89 -31.48 18.37
C LYS A 703 -25.64 -31.12 17.08
N VAL A 704 -25.40 -31.89 16.03
CA VAL A 704 -26.47 -32.30 15.11
C VAL A 704 -26.29 -33.80 14.89
N LYS A 705 -26.72 -34.57 15.88
CA LYS A 705 -27.11 -35.96 15.66
C LYS A 705 -28.61 -36.02 15.94
N LYS A 706 -29.31 -36.48 14.92
CA LYS A 706 -30.69 -36.98 14.87
C LYS A 706 -31.30 -37.29 16.24
N ASP A 707 -32.47 -36.71 16.49
CA ASP A 707 -33.73 -37.48 16.46
C ASP A 707 -34.76 -36.71 15.62
#